data_AF-A0A6L7YV71-F1
#
_entry.id   AF-A0A6L7YV71-F1
#
_cell.length_a   1.000
_cell.length_b   1.000
_cell.length_c   1.000
_cell.angle_alpha   90.00
_cell.angle_beta   90.00
_cell.angle_gamma   90.00
#
_symmetry.space_group_name_H-M   'P 1'
#
loop_
_entity.id
_entity.type
_entity.pdbx_description
1 polymer ?
#
loop_
_entity_poly.entity_id
_entity_poly.type
_entity_poly.pdbx_seq_one_letter_code
_entity_poly.pdbx_strand_id
1 'polypeptide(L)'
;MSGNSLTGEIPSDLGQLSRLQHLYLNANSLTGSIPPEFGNLAQVRTLWLFDNGLTGSIPPELGNLTQVADLALSNNFLTGSIPSELDRLTSLQWLLINDNNDLTGLLPRSFIKNNLAGLRLHGTRICRHRDAVFQKWWNTVLHKSGGDCTPDQVERLALLELYDQTNGPSWRNATGWGRDSSLDTWHGVSTVNGRVTELVLPGNGLAGPIPGEVANFTALTVLNLADNSLSGTLSEEISLLSNLTELRVNDNSALEGSLRYDLTNLSNLDVFHFGGTSLCVSPASKIQTWYTGIQDARGRICGNPTEVQLDVPVAYLVQSIQTQRSSVPLVQGREALLRVFVTGGTAAEPAFFAPQVVATIQEAGRTHQVTMTQNSVRLTMTVDESDLNYSFNAVIPGEFITPGSTLVVEADPEGVVPRAAGSQDRFPATGGASLNVVSVPAMDVTVVPVLEAAEPDRSIFEWTDNISDNSSEVGLFKYALPFHEFRARSRESYITSLGLVSSGGRWGLVLELEALRLLDGATGYYYGAAASVNGFVRGIARLGGWVSMGKALDEELAHEVGHNLNLNHAPCGGALVTDPDFPYSNGSVGAWGYDFRDGTLISPAFHKDIMGYCYQQGWLSDFFYEKVIDFRERVEGNRGPAIAGAVPESDVLVVWGGVQGGELRLEPPFQASAAAQLPEMDGPYRLDGIGGDTVLFSISFTPGEDKFGNKYFLFALPIEPQWDETLERITLTGPEGSITINANDQRSLSIVRDATTGNVRSILRDWDGDLPAVLEEIGDLNIRTSQGLMDSVQTQR
;
A
#
# COMPACT_ATOMS: atom_id res chain seq x y z
N MET A 1 -2.79 29.43 -1.28
CA MET A 1 -2.61 30.89 -1.36
C MET A 1 -1.86 31.31 -2.65
N SER A 2 -2.18 30.69 -3.79
CA SER A 2 -1.56 30.99 -5.09
C SER A 2 -1.90 32.40 -5.58
N GLY A 3 -1.00 33.10 -6.27
CA GLY A 3 -1.30 34.33 -7.01
C GLY A 3 -1.65 35.54 -6.12
N ASN A 4 -0.87 35.79 -5.07
CA ASN A 4 -1.10 36.86 -4.11
C ASN A 4 0.15 37.76 -3.97
N SER A 5 0.14 38.69 -3.02
CA SER A 5 1.30 39.55 -2.70
C SER A 5 1.87 39.24 -1.31
N LEU A 6 1.92 37.95 -0.93
CA LEU A 6 2.52 37.53 0.34
C LEU A 6 4.03 37.75 0.30
N THR A 7 4.59 38.23 1.42
CA THR A 7 6.00 38.59 1.58
C THR A 7 6.58 38.03 2.86
N GLY A 8 7.90 37.89 2.92
CA GLY A 8 8.61 37.34 4.08
C GLY A 8 8.84 35.84 3.94
N GLU A 9 9.37 35.23 4.98
CA GLU A 9 9.77 33.82 4.95
C GLU A 9 8.58 32.88 5.13
N ILE A 10 8.71 31.66 4.59
CA ILE A 10 7.77 30.57 4.84
C ILE A 10 7.97 30.10 6.29
N PRO A 11 6.95 30.15 7.17
CA PRO A 11 7.10 29.69 8.55
C PRO A 11 7.33 28.18 8.62
N SER A 12 8.35 27.75 9.36
CA SER A 12 8.61 26.32 9.61
C SER A 12 7.47 25.62 10.35
N ASP A 13 6.68 26.34 11.15
CA ASP A 13 5.46 25.84 11.80
C ASP A 13 4.43 25.27 10.81
N LEU A 14 4.45 25.70 9.53
CA LEU A 14 3.61 25.08 8.50
C LEU A 14 3.92 23.58 8.32
N GLY A 15 5.15 23.14 8.60
CA GLY A 15 5.56 21.72 8.61
C GLY A 15 4.84 20.87 9.67
N GLN A 16 4.18 21.48 10.66
CA GLN A 16 3.38 20.75 11.66
C GLN A 16 1.99 20.34 11.14
N LEU A 17 1.59 20.80 9.94
CA LEU A 17 0.30 20.50 9.33
C LEU A 17 0.29 19.11 8.67
N SER A 18 0.46 18.05 9.46
CA SER A 18 0.65 16.66 9.01
C SER A 18 -0.46 16.07 8.12
N ARG A 19 -1.64 16.71 8.06
CA ARG A 19 -2.77 16.35 7.18
C ARG A 19 -2.85 17.16 5.87
N LEU A 20 -1.90 18.06 5.63
CA LEU A 20 -1.91 18.91 4.44
C LEU A 20 -1.63 18.07 3.20
N GLN A 21 -2.54 18.09 2.22
CA GLN A 21 -2.40 17.34 0.96
C GLN A 21 -1.94 18.21 -0.21
N HIS A 22 -2.33 19.48 -0.23
CA HIS A 22 -1.97 20.40 -1.31
C HIS A 22 -1.51 21.74 -0.73
N LEU A 23 -0.27 22.13 -1.01
CA LEU A 23 0.30 23.40 -0.58
C LEU A 23 0.65 24.28 -1.79
N TYR A 24 -0.24 25.23 -2.04
CA TYR A 24 -0.10 26.22 -3.12
C TYR A 24 0.37 27.57 -2.55
N LEU A 25 1.67 27.85 -2.58
CA LEU A 25 2.26 29.15 -2.22
C LEU A 25 2.85 29.88 -3.44
N ASN A 26 2.70 29.30 -4.63
CA ASN A 26 3.25 29.82 -5.87
C ASN A 26 2.71 31.22 -6.26
N ALA A 27 3.44 31.93 -7.11
CA ALA A 27 3.11 33.28 -7.58
C ALA A 27 2.84 34.25 -6.42
N ASN A 28 3.88 34.47 -5.61
CA ASN A 28 3.90 35.41 -4.48
C ASN A 28 5.25 36.17 -4.46
N SER A 29 5.60 36.79 -3.34
CA SER A 29 6.89 37.44 -3.10
C SER A 29 7.54 36.94 -1.81
N LEU A 30 7.39 35.62 -1.55
CA LEU A 30 7.99 34.95 -0.40
C LEU A 30 9.50 34.87 -0.56
N THR A 31 10.23 34.93 0.55
CA THR A 31 11.70 34.98 0.63
C THR A 31 12.24 33.93 1.60
N GLY A 32 13.55 33.92 1.86
CA GLY A 32 14.16 32.93 2.76
C GLY A 32 14.29 31.56 2.12
N SER A 33 14.53 30.52 2.91
CA SER A 33 14.66 29.13 2.42
C SER A 33 13.35 28.35 2.46
N ILE A 34 13.28 27.26 1.70
CA ILE A 34 12.26 26.23 1.93
C ILE A 34 12.52 25.61 3.32
N PRO A 35 11.55 25.56 4.25
CA PRO A 35 11.80 24.98 5.57
C PRO A 35 12.04 23.47 5.50
N PRO A 36 13.11 22.92 6.11
CA PRO A 36 13.32 21.48 6.23
C PRO A 36 12.14 20.75 6.89
N GLU A 37 11.41 21.42 7.78
CA GLU A 37 10.21 20.91 8.45
C GLU A 37 9.07 20.55 7.47
N PHE A 38 9.14 21.00 6.21
CA PHE A 38 8.21 20.54 5.17
C PHE A 38 8.33 19.04 4.92
N GLY A 39 9.46 18.40 5.22
CA GLY A 39 9.60 16.94 5.20
C GLY A 39 8.67 16.19 6.16
N ASN A 40 8.05 16.87 7.14
CA ASN A 40 7.05 16.28 8.03
C ASN A 40 5.64 16.22 7.42
N LEU A 41 5.43 16.82 6.24
CA LEU A 41 4.13 16.92 5.57
C LEU A 41 3.80 15.65 4.76
N ALA A 42 3.88 14.48 5.40
CA ALA A 42 3.87 13.16 4.76
C ALA A 42 2.65 12.84 3.86
N GLN A 43 1.57 13.61 3.95
CA GLN A 43 0.36 13.46 3.11
C GLN A 43 0.34 14.40 1.89
N VAL A 44 1.36 15.26 1.69
CA VAL A 44 1.39 16.20 0.56
C VAL A 44 1.54 15.47 -0.76
N ARG A 45 0.52 15.63 -1.62
CA ARG A 45 0.46 15.17 -3.01
C ARG A 45 0.91 16.25 -3.99
N THR A 46 0.76 17.52 -3.63
CA THR A 46 1.11 18.68 -4.47
C THR A 46 1.79 19.77 -3.66
N LEU A 47 3.04 20.10 -4.01
CA LEU A 47 3.81 21.18 -3.39
C LEU A 47 4.24 22.19 -4.48
N TRP A 48 3.52 23.31 -4.55
CA TRP A 48 3.79 24.38 -5.53
C TRP A 48 4.30 25.64 -4.82
N LEU A 49 5.61 25.87 -4.95
CA LEU A 49 6.34 27.02 -4.42
C LEU A 49 6.89 27.92 -5.55
N PHE A 50 6.60 27.60 -6.81
CA PHE A 50 7.13 28.30 -7.99
C PHE A 50 6.73 29.78 -8.09
N ASP A 51 7.43 30.59 -8.88
CA ASP A 51 7.22 32.05 -8.99
C ASP A 51 7.27 32.75 -7.61
N ASN A 52 8.41 32.67 -6.94
CA ASN A 52 8.69 33.33 -5.65
C ASN A 52 10.15 33.82 -5.58
N GLY A 53 10.55 34.39 -4.44
CA GLY A 53 11.93 34.79 -4.13
C GLY A 53 12.65 33.84 -3.18
N LEU A 54 12.34 32.54 -3.19
CA LEU A 54 12.96 31.56 -2.29
C LEU A 54 14.44 31.33 -2.65
N THR A 55 15.25 31.07 -1.63
CA THR A 55 16.73 31.05 -1.67
C THR A 55 17.28 29.82 -0.96
N GLY A 56 18.59 29.58 -1.05
CA GLY A 56 19.24 28.44 -0.39
C GLY A 56 19.03 27.12 -1.13
N SER A 57 19.43 26.01 -0.51
CA SER A 57 19.31 24.68 -1.11
C SER A 57 17.91 24.09 -0.99
N ILE A 58 17.59 23.16 -1.89
CA ILE A 58 16.45 22.25 -1.71
C ILE A 58 16.76 21.37 -0.48
N PRO A 59 15.89 21.32 0.55
CA PRO A 59 16.15 20.50 1.74
C PRO A 59 16.09 19.00 1.41
N PRO A 60 17.06 18.17 1.85
CA PRO A 60 17.01 16.71 1.69
C PRO A 60 15.80 16.08 2.40
N GLU A 61 15.27 16.73 3.45
CA GLU A 61 14.06 16.33 4.18
C GLU A 61 12.82 16.27 3.29
N LEU A 62 12.77 17.00 2.16
CA LEU A 62 11.69 16.87 1.19
C LEU A 62 11.61 15.47 0.57
N GLY A 63 12.68 14.66 0.65
CA GLY A 63 12.69 13.24 0.28
C GLY A 63 11.75 12.36 1.13
N ASN A 64 11.25 12.87 2.26
CA ASN A 64 10.26 12.18 3.08
C ASN A 64 8.82 12.34 2.56
N LEU A 65 8.59 13.17 1.55
CA LEU A 65 7.26 13.42 0.97
C LEU A 65 6.82 12.31 -0.01
N THR A 66 6.86 11.05 0.42
CA THR A 66 6.70 9.88 -0.48
C THR A 66 5.39 9.83 -1.29
N GLN A 67 4.35 10.57 -0.88
CA GLN A 67 3.09 10.73 -1.61
C GLN A 67 3.07 11.87 -2.64
N VAL A 68 4.13 12.69 -2.75
CA VAL A 68 4.14 13.86 -3.63
C VAL A 68 4.20 13.43 -5.10
N ALA A 69 3.16 13.79 -5.85
CA ALA A 69 3.07 13.52 -7.28
C ALA A 69 3.57 14.70 -8.12
N ASP A 70 3.45 15.94 -7.60
CA ASP A 70 3.86 17.16 -8.29
C ASP A 70 4.60 18.10 -7.32
N LEU A 71 5.90 18.27 -7.59
CA LEU A 71 6.82 19.15 -6.86
C LEU A 71 7.30 20.26 -7.80
N ALA A 72 6.78 21.47 -7.59
CA ALA A 72 7.04 22.62 -8.44
C ALA A 72 7.72 23.76 -7.66
N LEU A 73 9.02 23.91 -7.89
CA LEU A 73 9.93 24.89 -7.27
C LEU A 73 10.47 25.91 -8.29
N SER A 74 10.00 25.87 -9.54
CA SER A 74 10.49 26.69 -10.66
C SER A 74 10.48 28.21 -10.40
N ASN A 75 11.31 28.97 -11.10
CA ASN A 75 11.39 30.44 -11.01
C ASN A 75 11.50 30.94 -9.56
N ASN A 76 12.60 30.55 -8.93
CA ASN A 76 13.08 30.97 -7.61
C ASN A 76 14.60 31.21 -7.69
N PHE A 77 15.25 31.51 -6.57
CA PHE A 77 16.69 31.68 -6.43
C PHE A 77 17.35 30.52 -5.66
N LEU A 78 16.87 29.29 -5.88
CA LEU A 78 17.43 28.10 -5.22
C LEU A 78 18.84 27.80 -5.75
N THR A 79 19.69 27.27 -4.86
CA THR A 79 21.13 27.12 -5.05
C THR A 79 21.62 25.70 -4.73
N GLY A 80 22.73 25.27 -5.34
CA GLY A 80 23.36 23.99 -5.01
C GLY A 80 22.78 22.81 -5.79
N SER A 81 22.98 21.59 -5.30
CA SER A 81 22.53 20.36 -5.97
C SER A 81 21.09 19.98 -5.64
N ILE A 82 20.54 19.07 -6.44
CA ILE A 82 19.33 18.33 -6.10
C ILE A 82 19.75 17.25 -5.08
N PRO A 83 19.15 17.17 -3.88
CA PRO A 83 19.46 16.13 -2.91
C PRO A 83 19.18 14.74 -3.46
N SER A 84 20.04 13.77 -3.14
CA SER A 84 19.85 12.38 -3.58
C SER A 84 18.64 11.74 -2.90
N GLU A 85 18.28 12.20 -1.69
CA GLU A 85 17.11 11.77 -0.92
C GLU A 85 15.77 11.98 -1.65
N LEU A 86 15.70 12.84 -2.67
CA LEU A 86 14.52 12.98 -3.51
C LEU A 86 14.26 11.72 -4.37
N ASP A 87 15.19 10.76 -4.41
CA ASP A 87 14.98 9.47 -5.08
C ASP A 87 13.92 8.59 -4.40
N ARG A 88 13.62 8.86 -3.12
CA ARG A 88 12.58 8.21 -2.30
C ARG A 88 11.17 8.61 -2.70
N LEU A 89 11.00 9.63 -3.54
CA LEU A 89 9.71 10.14 -3.99
C LEU A 89 9.10 9.24 -5.07
N THR A 90 8.79 7.99 -4.71
CA THR A 90 8.31 6.94 -5.63
C THR A 90 6.98 7.30 -6.32
N SER A 91 6.16 8.15 -5.71
CA SER A 91 4.91 8.67 -6.29
C SER A 91 5.12 9.83 -7.28
N LEU A 92 6.33 10.36 -7.41
CA LEU A 92 6.62 11.59 -8.16
C LEU A 92 6.36 11.39 -9.65
N GLN A 93 5.51 12.25 -10.21
CA GLN A 93 5.20 12.29 -11.64
C GLN A 93 5.80 13.54 -12.30
N TRP A 94 5.81 14.67 -11.59
CA TRP A 94 6.28 15.96 -12.08
C TRP A 94 7.30 16.58 -11.13
N LEU A 95 8.51 16.81 -11.64
CA LEU A 95 9.52 17.64 -10.99
C LEU A 95 9.80 18.87 -11.83
N LEU A 96 9.37 20.03 -11.34
CA LEU A 96 9.53 21.32 -12.00
C LEU A 96 10.48 22.18 -11.16
N ILE A 97 11.73 22.33 -11.61
CA ILE A 97 12.75 23.16 -10.92
C ILE A 97 13.37 24.19 -11.87
N ASN A 98 12.80 24.36 -13.07
CA ASN A 98 13.30 25.25 -14.11
C ASN A 98 13.43 26.71 -13.63
N ASP A 99 14.32 27.46 -14.28
CA ASP A 99 14.58 28.88 -14.02
C ASP A 99 15.11 29.21 -12.61
N ASN A 100 15.64 28.21 -11.89
CA ASN A 100 16.52 28.39 -10.74
C ASN A 100 17.98 28.43 -11.20
N ASN A 101 18.46 29.64 -11.52
CA ASN A 101 19.74 29.85 -12.21
C ASN A 101 20.98 29.34 -11.46
N ASP A 102 20.91 29.15 -10.14
CA ASP A 102 22.02 28.73 -9.29
C ASP A 102 21.91 27.29 -8.76
N LEU A 103 20.91 26.52 -9.21
CA LEU A 103 20.95 25.06 -9.08
C LEU A 103 22.01 24.48 -10.04
N THR A 104 22.90 23.65 -9.51
CA THR A 104 24.13 23.14 -10.16
C THR A 104 24.37 21.67 -9.80
N GLY A 105 25.07 20.92 -10.64
CA GLY A 105 25.45 19.54 -10.32
C GLY A 105 24.83 18.52 -11.27
N LEU A 106 24.99 17.24 -10.96
CA LEU A 106 24.32 16.17 -11.71
C LEU A 106 22.92 15.94 -11.14
N LEU A 107 21.96 15.64 -12.02
CA LEU A 107 20.67 15.08 -11.62
C LEU A 107 20.93 13.71 -10.97
N PRO A 108 20.53 13.45 -9.70
CA PRO A 108 20.99 12.26 -8.97
C PRO A 108 20.71 10.96 -9.71
N ARG A 109 21.74 10.12 -9.85
CA ARG A 109 21.71 8.91 -10.68
C ARG A 109 20.54 7.97 -10.33
N SER A 110 20.17 7.89 -9.05
CA SER A 110 19.08 7.04 -8.56
C SER A 110 17.68 7.42 -9.08
N PHE A 111 17.52 8.60 -9.70
CA PHE A 111 16.27 8.97 -10.40
C PHE A 111 15.88 7.98 -11.50
N ILE A 112 16.79 7.14 -12.01
CA ILE A 112 16.46 6.05 -12.95
C ILE A 112 15.40 5.06 -12.44
N LYS A 113 15.15 5.03 -11.12
CA LYS A 113 14.11 4.21 -10.49
C LYS A 113 12.71 4.83 -10.58
N ASN A 114 12.61 6.14 -10.83
CA ASN A 114 11.35 6.90 -10.81
C ASN A 114 10.69 6.97 -12.19
N ASN A 115 9.36 6.85 -12.22
CA ASN A 115 8.55 6.85 -13.45
C ASN A 115 7.97 8.24 -13.75
N LEU A 116 8.85 9.23 -13.98
CA LEU A 116 8.44 10.62 -14.18
C LEU A 116 7.66 10.82 -15.48
N ALA A 117 6.47 11.43 -15.38
CA ALA A 117 5.73 11.96 -16.52
C ALA A 117 6.41 13.24 -17.09
N GLY A 118 6.98 14.08 -16.21
CA GLY A 118 7.65 15.32 -16.62
C GLY A 118 8.77 15.78 -15.69
N LEU A 119 9.79 16.39 -16.29
CA LEU A 119 11.01 16.85 -15.63
C LEU A 119 11.53 18.12 -16.30
N ARG A 120 11.43 19.27 -15.63
CA ARG A 120 11.86 20.57 -16.19
C ARG A 120 13.06 21.14 -15.45
N LEU A 121 14.18 21.20 -16.17
CA LEU A 121 15.52 21.62 -15.72
C LEU A 121 16.06 22.82 -16.51
N HIS A 122 15.34 23.36 -17.50
CA HIS A 122 15.81 24.51 -18.27
C HIS A 122 15.99 25.74 -17.36
N GLY A 123 16.89 26.66 -17.67
CA GLY A 123 17.19 27.78 -16.76
C GLY A 123 17.85 27.38 -15.43
N THR A 124 18.38 26.15 -15.32
CA THR A 124 19.29 25.71 -14.26
C THR A 124 20.66 25.36 -14.85
N ARG A 125 21.66 25.09 -13.99
CA ARG A 125 22.95 24.49 -14.36
C ARG A 125 23.03 23.01 -13.97
N ILE A 126 21.90 22.34 -13.79
CA ILE A 126 21.83 20.90 -13.57
C ILE A 126 22.14 20.17 -14.88
N CYS A 127 22.97 19.14 -14.81
CA CYS A 127 23.39 18.32 -15.94
C CYS A 127 22.83 16.89 -15.82
N ARG A 128 22.44 16.30 -16.94
CA ARG A 128 22.06 14.88 -17.01
C ARG A 128 23.28 13.99 -17.32
N HIS A 129 23.34 12.80 -16.73
CA HIS A 129 24.40 11.84 -17.02
C HIS A 129 24.39 11.40 -18.50
N ARG A 130 25.55 11.00 -19.01
CA ARG A 130 25.79 10.68 -20.43
C ARG A 130 25.91 9.18 -20.72
N ASP A 131 25.93 8.32 -19.71
CA ASP A 131 26.01 6.87 -19.88
C ASP A 131 24.71 6.27 -20.47
N ALA A 132 24.83 5.11 -21.12
CA ALA A 132 23.74 4.51 -21.88
C ALA A 132 22.52 4.11 -21.01
N VAL A 133 22.74 3.77 -19.74
CA VAL A 133 21.66 3.39 -18.81
C VAL A 133 20.82 4.62 -18.48
N PHE A 134 21.46 5.72 -18.09
CA PHE A 134 20.76 6.97 -17.80
C PHE A 134 20.06 7.55 -19.04
N GLN A 135 20.68 7.46 -20.23
CA GLN A 135 20.05 7.90 -21.48
C GLN A 135 18.80 7.07 -21.83
N LYS A 136 18.79 5.77 -21.53
CA LYS A 136 17.61 4.90 -21.72
C LYS A 136 16.44 5.37 -20.85
N TRP A 137 16.69 5.65 -19.56
CA TRP A 137 15.67 6.20 -18.65
C TRP A 137 15.22 7.61 -19.07
N TRP A 138 16.14 8.51 -19.38
CA TRP A 138 15.81 9.87 -19.83
C TRP A 138 14.86 9.87 -21.04
N ASN A 139 14.95 8.86 -21.91
CA ASN A 139 14.06 8.73 -23.05
C ASN A 139 12.62 8.32 -22.69
N THR A 140 12.36 7.69 -21.54
CA THR A 140 10.99 7.33 -21.10
C THR A 140 10.21 8.54 -20.58
N VAL A 141 10.87 9.53 -19.98
CA VAL A 141 10.22 10.74 -19.45
C VAL A 141 9.59 11.55 -20.58
N LEU A 142 8.26 11.69 -20.59
CA LEU A 142 7.53 12.30 -21.71
C LEU A 142 7.78 13.81 -21.83
N HIS A 143 7.61 14.55 -20.73
CA HIS A 143 7.64 16.01 -20.71
C HIS A 143 8.94 16.56 -20.11
N LYS A 144 10.05 16.37 -20.83
CA LYS A 144 11.40 16.73 -20.38
C LYS A 144 11.97 17.99 -21.04
N SER A 145 12.75 18.77 -20.29
CA SER A 145 13.50 19.93 -20.80
C SER A 145 14.72 20.28 -19.94
N GLY A 146 15.79 20.83 -20.53
CA GLY A 146 17.04 21.14 -19.84
C GLY A 146 17.91 19.90 -19.56
N GLY A 147 18.95 20.06 -18.73
CA GLY A 147 19.91 18.99 -18.43
C GLY A 147 21.01 18.78 -19.49
N ASP A 148 20.89 19.37 -20.68
CA ASP A 148 21.81 19.21 -21.81
C ASP A 148 23.12 20.00 -21.64
N CYS A 149 24.05 19.43 -20.88
CA CYS A 149 25.40 19.96 -20.70
C CYS A 149 26.42 19.42 -21.72
N THR A 150 27.50 20.16 -21.95
CA THR A 150 28.64 19.69 -22.73
C THR A 150 29.33 18.49 -22.07
N PRO A 151 30.13 17.69 -22.81
CA PRO A 151 30.85 16.57 -22.20
C PRO A 151 31.79 17.00 -21.06
N ASP A 152 32.57 18.08 -21.25
CA ASP A 152 33.47 18.62 -20.23
C ASP A 152 32.73 19.01 -18.94
N GLN A 153 31.55 19.64 -19.04
CA GLN A 153 30.72 19.97 -17.87
C GLN A 153 30.28 18.73 -17.10
N VAL A 154 29.81 17.69 -17.79
CA VAL A 154 29.36 16.44 -17.14
C VAL A 154 30.54 15.72 -16.47
N GLU A 155 31.70 15.66 -17.13
CA GLU A 155 32.90 15.02 -16.59
C GLU A 155 33.53 15.83 -15.44
N ARG A 156 33.52 17.17 -15.50
CA ARG A 156 33.89 18.03 -14.38
C ARG A 156 33.05 17.75 -13.15
N LEU A 157 31.72 17.63 -13.31
CA LEU A 157 30.82 17.35 -12.20
C LEU A 157 31.02 15.93 -11.64
N ALA A 158 31.27 14.93 -12.51
CA ALA A 158 31.59 13.57 -12.07
C ALA A 158 32.95 13.49 -11.33
N LEU A 159 33.93 14.30 -11.70
CA LEU A 159 35.17 14.46 -10.93
C LEU A 159 34.90 15.13 -9.58
N LEU A 160 34.10 16.20 -9.53
CA LEU A 160 33.74 16.85 -8.26
C LEU A 160 33.01 15.89 -7.31
N GLU A 161 32.11 15.04 -7.81
CA GLU A 161 31.46 14.01 -6.99
C GLU A 161 32.49 13.02 -6.41
N LEU A 162 33.46 12.55 -7.22
CA LEU A 162 34.56 11.71 -6.72
C LEU A 162 35.39 12.41 -5.64
N TYR A 163 35.65 13.70 -5.83
CA TYR A 163 36.38 14.53 -4.86
C TYR A 163 35.61 14.62 -3.54
N ASP A 164 34.32 14.98 -3.57
CA ASP A 164 33.52 15.15 -2.35
C ASP A 164 33.26 13.80 -1.64
N GLN A 165 32.88 12.75 -2.38
CA GLN A 165 32.60 11.41 -1.84
C GLN A 165 33.83 10.71 -1.23
N THR A 166 35.04 11.04 -1.68
CA THR A 166 36.28 10.40 -1.19
C THR A 166 37.15 11.34 -0.34
N ASN A 167 36.52 12.33 0.31
CA ASN A 167 37.15 13.26 1.25
C ASN A 167 38.31 14.07 0.62
N GLY A 168 38.03 14.66 -0.54
CA GLY A 168 38.88 15.54 -1.35
C GLY A 168 39.72 16.56 -0.57
N PRO A 169 39.15 17.30 0.40
CA PRO A 169 39.91 18.25 1.22
C PRO A 169 41.06 17.63 2.04
N SER A 170 41.06 16.30 2.22
CA SER A 170 42.09 15.55 2.95
C SER A 170 43.09 14.83 2.03
N TRP A 171 42.95 14.91 0.70
CA TRP A 171 43.88 14.29 -0.24
C TRP A 171 45.29 14.89 -0.13
N ARG A 172 46.32 14.05 -0.33
CA ARG A 172 47.74 14.44 -0.29
C ARG A 172 48.07 15.46 -1.39
N ASN A 173 47.41 15.37 -2.54
CA ASN A 173 47.50 16.32 -3.62
C ASN A 173 46.12 16.52 -4.30
N ALA A 174 45.54 17.70 -4.07
CA ALA A 174 44.29 18.17 -4.68
C ALA A 174 44.54 19.35 -5.65
N THR A 175 45.73 19.44 -6.28
CA THR A 175 46.05 20.56 -7.18
C THR A 175 45.08 20.63 -8.35
N GLY A 176 44.46 21.78 -8.57
CA GLY A 176 43.47 22.02 -9.64
C GLY A 176 42.02 21.66 -9.25
N TRP A 177 41.82 20.65 -8.41
CA TRP A 177 40.51 20.21 -7.94
C TRP A 177 39.76 21.31 -7.20
N GLY A 178 38.42 21.31 -7.33
CA GLY A 178 37.55 22.33 -6.73
C GLY A 178 37.70 23.75 -7.31
N ARG A 179 38.32 23.90 -8.50
CA ARG A 179 38.52 25.20 -9.16
C ARG A 179 37.99 25.20 -10.60
N ASP A 180 37.65 26.38 -11.08
CA ASP A 180 37.25 26.62 -12.48
C ASP A 180 38.49 26.71 -13.41
N SER A 181 39.35 25.70 -13.34
CA SER A 181 40.48 25.50 -14.26
C SER A 181 40.20 24.33 -15.21
N SER A 182 40.90 24.31 -16.36
CA SER A 182 40.79 23.21 -17.33
C SER A 182 41.12 21.85 -16.70
N LEU A 183 40.39 20.80 -17.07
CA LEU A 183 40.47 19.49 -16.40
C LEU A 183 41.85 18.83 -16.53
N ASP A 184 42.59 19.09 -17.61
CA ASP A 184 44.00 18.67 -17.79
C ASP A 184 45.00 19.34 -16.84
N THR A 185 44.57 20.34 -16.06
CA THR A 185 45.36 20.96 -14.98
C THR A 185 45.12 20.30 -13.62
N TRP A 186 44.15 19.40 -13.51
CA TRP A 186 43.81 18.73 -12.26
C TRP A 186 44.77 17.57 -12.02
N HIS A 187 45.28 17.45 -10.80
CA HIS A 187 46.21 16.39 -10.46
C HIS A 187 45.60 15.02 -10.76
N GLY A 188 46.30 14.21 -11.55
CA GLY A 188 45.86 12.86 -11.92
C GLY A 188 44.85 12.80 -13.07
N VAL A 189 44.48 13.92 -13.71
CA VAL A 189 43.50 13.92 -14.80
C VAL A 189 44.19 14.20 -16.15
N SER A 190 44.13 13.24 -17.07
CA SER A 190 44.53 13.45 -18.47
C SER A 190 43.28 13.62 -19.34
N THR A 191 43.32 14.56 -20.30
CA THR A 191 42.22 14.73 -21.27
C THR A 191 42.70 14.74 -22.72
N VAL A 192 41.82 14.29 -23.63
CA VAL A 192 41.98 14.43 -25.08
C VAL A 192 40.74 15.11 -25.63
N ASN A 193 40.91 16.24 -26.32
CA ASN A 193 39.80 17.07 -26.82
C ASN A 193 38.78 17.48 -25.74
N GLY A 194 39.23 17.72 -24.49
CA GLY A 194 38.34 18.05 -23.38
C GLY A 194 37.48 16.87 -22.88
N ARG A 195 37.91 15.63 -23.14
CA ARG A 195 37.33 14.41 -22.58
C ARG A 195 38.34 13.72 -21.67
N VAL A 196 37.95 13.33 -20.46
CA VAL A 196 38.82 12.58 -19.54
C VAL A 196 39.14 11.21 -20.13
N THR A 197 40.43 10.95 -20.36
CA THR A 197 40.95 9.68 -20.89
C THR A 197 41.73 8.89 -19.84
N GLU A 198 42.33 9.55 -18.86
CA GLU A 198 43.04 8.87 -17.77
C GLU A 198 42.72 9.57 -16.44
N LEU A 199 42.51 8.76 -15.40
CA LEU A 199 42.34 9.20 -14.02
C LEU A 199 43.30 8.39 -13.13
N VAL A 200 44.38 9.02 -12.70
CA VAL A 200 45.55 8.41 -12.03
C VAL A 200 45.81 9.14 -10.72
N LEU A 201 45.21 8.63 -9.64
CA LEU A 201 45.32 9.14 -8.27
C LEU A 201 45.90 8.10 -7.28
N PRO A 202 46.95 7.34 -7.63
CA PRO A 202 47.50 6.35 -6.71
C PRO A 202 48.20 7.02 -5.53
N GLY A 203 48.10 6.44 -4.33
CA GLY A 203 48.86 6.95 -3.18
C GLY A 203 48.41 8.35 -2.73
N ASN A 204 47.15 8.74 -2.94
CA ASN A 204 46.69 10.12 -2.73
C ASN A 204 45.83 10.33 -1.47
N GLY A 205 45.46 9.26 -0.76
CA GLY A 205 44.67 9.35 0.48
C GLY A 205 43.15 9.50 0.26
N LEU A 206 42.62 9.06 -0.88
CA LEU A 206 41.17 8.98 -1.11
C LEU A 206 40.53 8.05 -0.08
N ALA A 207 39.45 8.47 0.58
CA ALA A 207 38.75 7.67 1.60
C ALA A 207 37.24 7.82 1.48
N GLY A 208 36.54 6.73 1.19
CA GLY A 208 35.10 6.70 0.87
C GLY A 208 34.78 5.71 -0.27
N PRO A 209 33.51 5.64 -0.72
CA PRO A 209 33.10 4.82 -1.85
C PRO A 209 33.58 5.40 -3.20
N ILE A 210 33.68 4.55 -4.23
CA ILE A 210 33.80 5.01 -5.62
C ILE A 210 32.38 5.34 -6.12
N PRO A 211 32.05 6.60 -6.46
CA PRO A 211 30.70 6.97 -6.90
C PRO A 211 30.38 6.41 -8.30
N GLY A 212 29.11 6.13 -8.56
CA GLY A 212 28.65 5.63 -9.87
C GLY A 212 28.82 6.64 -11.02
N GLU A 213 28.99 7.91 -10.67
CA GLU A 213 29.27 9.03 -11.55
C GLU A 213 30.49 8.80 -12.45
N VAL A 214 31.43 7.93 -12.04
CA VAL A 214 32.60 7.55 -12.86
C VAL A 214 32.23 6.99 -14.24
N ALA A 215 31.03 6.41 -14.42
CA ALA A 215 30.53 5.99 -15.74
C ALA A 215 30.40 7.13 -16.76
N ASN A 216 30.42 8.39 -16.33
CA ASN A 216 30.33 9.55 -17.24
C ASN A 216 31.63 9.81 -18.00
N PHE A 217 32.76 9.23 -17.57
CA PHE A 217 34.03 9.30 -18.28
C PHE A 217 34.04 8.34 -19.49
N THR A 218 33.11 8.53 -20.45
CA THR A 218 32.90 7.58 -21.56
C THR A 218 34.08 7.46 -22.55
N ALA A 219 35.17 8.20 -22.32
CA ALA A 219 36.42 8.14 -23.08
C ALA A 219 37.60 7.57 -22.26
N LEU A 220 37.36 7.17 -21.00
CA LEU A 220 38.39 6.70 -20.07
C LEU A 220 39.01 5.38 -20.55
N THR A 221 40.33 5.36 -20.66
CA THR A 221 41.16 4.19 -20.95
C THR A 221 41.93 3.71 -19.72
N VAL A 222 42.27 4.61 -18.79
CA VAL A 222 43.01 4.29 -17.56
C VAL A 222 42.27 4.82 -16.31
N LEU A 223 41.98 3.94 -15.36
CA LEU A 223 41.50 4.28 -14.02
C LEU A 223 42.41 3.66 -12.97
N ASN A 224 43.24 4.47 -12.30
CA ASN A 224 44.20 4.02 -11.30
C ASN A 224 44.01 4.79 -9.98
N LEU A 225 43.38 4.13 -9.02
CA LEU A 225 43.09 4.61 -7.66
C LEU A 225 43.80 3.75 -6.59
N ALA A 226 44.92 3.11 -6.93
CA ALA A 226 45.65 2.21 -6.04
C ALA A 226 46.27 2.91 -4.81
N ASP A 227 46.63 2.16 -3.74
CA ASP A 227 47.28 2.71 -2.54
C ASP A 227 46.49 3.87 -1.89
N ASN A 228 45.21 3.64 -1.65
CA ASN A 228 44.29 4.61 -1.04
C ASN A 228 43.53 3.95 0.13
N SER A 229 42.47 4.60 0.63
CA SER A 229 41.60 4.10 1.70
C SER A 229 40.15 4.02 1.25
N LEU A 230 39.93 3.70 -0.03
CA LEU A 230 38.60 3.48 -0.60
C LEU A 230 37.91 2.28 0.08
N SER A 231 36.59 2.37 0.19
CA SER A 231 35.76 1.48 1.01
C SER A 231 34.49 1.02 0.30
N GLY A 232 33.96 -0.14 0.67
CA GLY A 232 32.73 -0.70 0.10
C GLY A 232 32.98 -1.57 -1.13
N THR A 233 32.00 -1.70 -2.01
CA THR A 233 32.12 -2.55 -3.21
C THR A 233 32.67 -1.80 -4.42
N LEU A 234 33.16 -2.55 -5.41
CA LEU A 234 33.45 -2.00 -6.73
C LEU A 234 32.11 -1.75 -7.46
N SER A 235 31.79 -0.47 -7.72
CA SER A 235 30.49 -0.04 -8.29
C SER A 235 30.18 -0.70 -9.63
N GLU A 236 28.90 -1.03 -9.87
CA GLU A 236 28.44 -1.69 -11.10
C GLU A 236 28.62 -0.79 -12.34
N GLU A 237 28.52 0.52 -12.16
CA GLU A 237 28.71 1.54 -13.18
C GLU A 237 30.06 1.49 -13.89
N ILE A 238 31.11 0.98 -13.23
CA ILE A 238 32.44 0.84 -13.83
C ILE A 238 32.37 -0.08 -15.07
N SER A 239 31.43 -1.04 -15.12
CA SER A 239 31.21 -1.89 -16.29
C SER A 239 30.75 -1.14 -17.56
N LEU A 240 30.26 0.10 -17.43
CA LEU A 240 29.80 0.94 -18.54
C LEU A 240 30.97 1.63 -19.28
N LEU A 241 32.19 1.56 -18.73
CA LEU A 241 33.40 2.16 -19.29
C LEU A 241 34.00 1.28 -20.39
N SER A 242 33.30 1.13 -21.52
CA SER A 242 33.65 0.22 -22.62
C SER A 242 35.06 0.40 -23.21
N ASN A 243 35.68 1.56 -23.01
CA ASN A 243 37.00 1.90 -23.53
C ASN A 243 38.14 1.64 -22.52
N LEU A 244 37.82 1.18 -21.30
CA LEU A 244 38.79 0.99 -20.22
C LEU A 244 39.74 -0.17 -20.54
N THR A 245 41.03 0.15 -20.64
CA THR A 245 42.13 -0.81 -20.87
C THR A 245 42.92 -1.12 -19.60
N GLU A 246 42.92 -0.22 -18.61
CA GLU A 246 43.59 -0.40 -17.33
C GLU A 246 42.70 0.03 -16.16
N LEU A 247 42.52 -0.89 -15.19
CA LEU A 247 41.83 -0.65 -13.92
C LEU A 247 42.75 -1.05 -12.76
N ARG A 248 43.08 -0.11 -11.87
CA ARG A 248 43.82 -0.39 -10.63
C ARG A 248 43.10 0.18 -9.42
N VAL A 249 42.74 -0.69 -8.50
CA VAL A 249 42.15 -0.39 -7.19
C VAL A 249 42.88 -1.14 -6.06
N ASN A 250 44.05 -1.73 -6.35
CA ASN A 250 44.87 -2.46 -5.40
C ASN A 250 45.28 -1.61 -4.18
N ASP A 251 45.58 -2.27 -3.07
CA ASP A 251 46.02 -1.67 -1.82
C ASP A 251 45.01 -0.66 -1.23
N ASN A 252 43.72 -0.94 -1.42
CA ASN A 252 42.59 -0.31 -0.72
C ASN A 252 41.93 -1.36 0.21
N SER A 253 42.42 -1.51 1.44
CA SER A 253 42.06 -2.64 2.30
C SER A 253 40.57 -2.74 2.68
N ALA A 254 39.85 -1.61 2.61
CA ALA A 254 38.41 -1.53 2.92
C ALA A 254 37.51 -1.72 1.68
N LEU A 255 38.05 -1.88 0.47
CA LEU A 255 37.28 -2.40 -0.66
C LEU A 255 37.05 -3.89 -0.46
N GLU A 256 35.79 -4.33 -0.51
CA GLU A 256 35.36 -5.68 -0.18
C GLU A 256 34.22 -6.19 -1.07
N GLY A 257 33.97 -7.51 -1.03
CA GLY A 257 32.94 -8.17 -1.83
C GLY A 257 33.48 -9.02 -2.99
N SER A 258 32.62 -9.88 -3.56
CA SER A 258 32.88 -10.49 -4.86
C SER A 258 32.81 -9.43 -5.97
N LEU A 259 33.67 -9.56 -6.97
CA LEU A 259 33.49 -8.86 -8.24
C LEU A 259 32.16 -9.28 -8.89
N ARG A 260 31.46 -8.31 -9.49
CA ARG A 260 30.17 -8.52 -10.18
C ARG A 260 30.39 -9.02 -11.61
N TYR A 261 29.46 -9.86 -12.09
CA TYR A 261 29.49 -10.37 -13.46
C TYR A 261 29.45 -9.27 -14.53
N ASP A 262 28.79 -8.14 -14.23
CA ASP A 262 28.68 -6.97 -15.12
C ASP A 262 30.05 -6.47 -15.60
N LEU A 263 31.12 -6.62 -14.80
CA LEU A 263 32.48 -6.23 -15.17
C LEU A 263 33.03 -6.99 -16.39
N THR A 264 32.46 -8.16 -16.73
CA THR A 264 32.80 -8.87 -17.97
C THR A 264 32.45 -8.10 -19.26
N ASN A 265 31.64 -7.03 -19.16
CA ASN A 265 31.41 -6.08 -20.26
C ASN A 265 32.67 -5.25 -20.60
N LEU A 266 33.67 -5.20 -19.71
CA LEU A 266 34.97 -4.58 -19.96
C LEU A 266 35.85 -5.52 -20.81
N SER A 267 35.48 -5.63 -22.09
CA SER A 267 36.10 -6.53 -23.07
C SER A 267 37.46 -6.07 -23.59
N ASN A 268 37.84 -4.81 -23.35
CA ASN A 268 39.11 -4.21 -23.74
C ASN A 268 40.14 -4.14 -22.58
N LEU A 269 39.83 -4.73 -21.42
CA LEU A 269 40.64 -4.59 -20.21
C LEU A 269 41.89 -5.48 -20.26
N ASP A 270 43.06 -4.87 -20.41
CA ASP A 270 44.36 -5.56 -20.47
C ASP A 270 45.06 -5.63 -19.11
N VAL A 271 44.79 -4.67 -18.21
CA VAL A 271 45.40 -4.59 -16.87
C VAL A 271 44.30 -4.47 -15.82
N PHE A 272 44.30 -5.36 -14.83
CA PHE A 272 43.35 -5.28 -13.70
C PHE A 272 43.98 -5.67 -12.37
N HIS A 273 44.28 -4.67 -11.53
CA HIS A 273 44.94 -4.85 -10.24
C HIS A 273 43.99 -4.50 -9.08
N PHE A 274 43.68 -5.47 -8.22
CA PHE A 274 42.92 -5.30 -6.97
C PHE A 274 43.53 -6.07 -5.78
N GLY A 275 44.76 -6.60 -5.89
CA GLY A 275 45.49 -7.17 -4.74
C GLY A 275 45.59 -6.21 -3.55
N GLY A 276 45.75 -6.70 -2.33
CA GLY A 276 45.78 -5.84 -1.12
C GLY A 276 44.41 -5.27 -0.69
N THR A 277 43.35 -5.50 -1.47
CA THR A 277 41.96 -5.28 -1.06
C THR A 277 41.35 -6.55 -0.45
N SER A 278 40.14 -6.42 0.11
CA SER A 278 39.28 -7.55 0.48
C SER A 278 38.39 -8.04 -0.67
N LEU A 279 38.49 -7.48 -1.88
CA LEU A 279 37.78 -7.99 -3.07
C LEU A 279 38.24 -9.40 -3.45
N CYS A 280 37.40 -10.16 -4.15
CA CYS A 280 37.83 -11.41 -4.81
C CYS A 280 37.05 -11.70 -6.10
N VAL A 281 37.70 -12.40 -7.03
CA VAL A 281 37.04 -12.96 -8.22
C VAL A 281 36.29 -14.22 -7.81
N SER A 282 34.98 -14.26 -8.05
CA SER A 282 34.16 -15.46 -7.86
C SER A 282 34.72 -16.64 -8.68
N PRO A 283 34.66 -17.89 -8.16
CA PRO A 283 35.02 -19.09 -8.92
C PRO A 283 34.06 -19.40 -10.09
N ALA A 284 33.03 -18.57 -10.29
CA ALA A 284 32.09 -18.67 -11.41
C ALA A 284 32.80 -18.68 -12.77
N SER A 285 32.40 -19.63 -13.62
CA SER A 285 33.13 -20.07 -14.82
C SER A 285 33.47 -18.91 -15.78
N LYS A 286 32.50 -18.03 -16.05
CA LYS A 286 32.67 -16.92 -17.00
C LYS A 286 33.47 -15.74 -16.44
N ILE A 287 33.20 -15.29 -15.21
CA ILE A 287 33.96 -14.16 -14.64
C ILE A 287 35.41 -14.58 -14.35
N GLN A 288 35.64 -15.82 -13.95
CA GLN A 288 36.99 -16.38 -13.84
C GLN A 288 37.67 -16.49 -15.21
N THR A 289 36.97 -16.93 -16.26
CA THR A 289 37.51 -16.96 -17.64
C THR A 289 37.85 -15.56 -18.15
N TRP A 290 36.98 -14.57 -17.93
CA TRP A 290 37.26 -13.16 -18.26
C TRP A 290 38.48 -12.66 -17.49
N TYR A 291 38.51 -12.81 -16.16
CA TYR A 291 39.61 -12.36 -15.32
C TYR A 291 40.95 -13.02 -15.67
N THR A 292 40.96 -14.32 -15.95
CA THR A 292 42.17 -15.05 -16.36
C THR A 292 42.57 -14.79 -17.82
N GLY A 293 41.70 -14.16 -18.62
CA GLY A 293 42.01 -13.67 -19.97
C GLY A 293 42.65 -12.28 -20.02
N ILE A 294 42.60 -11.52 -18.92
CA ILE A 294 43.25 -10.20 -18.78
C ILE A 294 44.77 -10.38 -18.73
N GLN A 295 45.52 -9.57 -19.49
CA GLN A 295 46.97 -9.78 -19.70
C GLN A 295 47.82 -9.59 -18.42
N ASP A 296 47.55 -8.55 -17.62
CA ASP A 296 48.18 -8.32 -16.30
C ASP A 296 47.10 -8.22 -15.21
N ALA A 297 46.58 -9.39 -14.83
CA ALA A 297 45.61 -9.57 -13.76
C ALA A 297 46.29 -9.80 -12.39
N ARG A 298 45.99 -8.98 -11.38
CA ARG A 298 46.57 -9.11 -10.02
C ARG A 298 45.52 -8.94 -8.93
N GLY A 299 45.17 -10.04 -8.30
CA GLY A 299 44.16 -10.10 -7.25
C GLY A 299 43.86 -11.54 -6.89
N ARG A 300 43.10 -11.74 -5.81
CA ARG A 300 42.74 -13.08 -5.33
C ARG A 300 41.46 -13.59 -5.99
N ILE A 301 41.46 -14.88 -6.33
CA ILE A 301 40.22 -15.64 -6.50
C ILE A 301 39.68 -15.95 -5.09
N CYS A 302 38.36 -15.99 -4.91
CA CYS A 302 37.77 -16.36 -3.62
C CYS A 302 38.23 -17.78 -3.21
N GLY A 303 38.36 -18.03 -1.90
CA GLY A 303 39.14 -19.17 -1.39
C GLY A 303 38.58 -20.57 -1.75
N ASN A 304 39.41 -21.37 -2.41
CA ASN A 304 39.30 -22.82 -2.74
C ASN A 304 38.02 -23.28 -3.49
N PRO A 305 38.14 -23.94 -4.67
CA PRO A 305 37.03 -24.15 -5.61
C PRO A 305 36.16 -25.39 -5.31
N THR A 306 35.95 -25.76 -4.05
CA THR A 306 34.73 -26.49 -3.70
C THR A 306 33.63 -25.45 -3.74
N GLU A 307 32.76 -25.57 -4.75
CA GLU A 307 31.64 -24.68 -5.07
C GLU A 307 31.09 -23.96 -3.84
N VAL A 308 30.92 -22.63 -3.92
CA VAL A 308 29.99 -21.91 -3.04
C VAL A 308 28.61 -22.39 -3.46
N GLN A 309 28.24 -23.56 -2.96
CA GLN A 309 26.96 -24.20 -3.24
C GLN A 309 25.90 -23.29 -2.66
N LEU A 310 25.17 -22.59 -3.52
CA LEU A 310 24.02 -21.83 -3.08
C LEU A 310 22.88 -22.82 -2.90
N ASP A 311 22.14 -22.68 -1.82
CA ASP A 311 20.84 -23.30 -1.72
C ASP A 311 19.77 -22.21 -1.80
N VAL A 312 18.66 -22.52 -2.45
CA VAL A 312 17.41 -21.75 -2.36
C VAL A 312 16.45 -22.59 -1.54
N PRO A 313 16.70 -22.76 -0.22
CA PRO A 313 15.93 -23.68 0.61
C PRO A 313 14.45 -23.29 0.72
N VAL A 314 14.15 -22.00 0.52
CA VAL A 314 12.82 -21.42 0.74
C VAL A 314 12.53 -20.30 -0.27
N ALA A 315 11.45 -20.46 -1.03
CA ALA A 315 10.78 -19.34 -1.69
C ALA A 315 9.26 -19.49 -1.57
N TYR A 316 8.57 -18.37 -1.35
CA TYR A 316 7.10 -18.33 -1.28
C TYR A 316 6.58 -16.93 -1.63
N LEU A 317 5.28 -16.82 -1.93
CA LEU A 317 4.62 -15.55 -2.13
C LEU A 317 3.73 -15.22 -0.94
N VAL A 318 3.57 -13.93 -0.63
CA VAL A 318 2.69 -13.43 0.44
C VAL A 318 1.77 -12.31 -0.04
N GLN A 319 0.55 -12.30 0.51
CA GLN A 319 -0.44 -11.21 0.36
C GLN A 319 -0.88 -10.64 1.71
N SER A 320 -0.26 -11.14 2.79
CA SER A 320 -0.48 -10.83 4.21
C SER A 320 0.86 -11.01 4.96
N ILE A 321 0.85 -11.31 6.27
CA ILE A 321 2.06 -11.43 7.12
C ILE A 321 2.40 -12.93 7.28
N GLN A 322 3.03 -13.53 6.26
CA GLN A 322 3.18 -14.99 6.14
C GLN A 322 4.62 -15.51 6.28
N THR A 323 4.76 -16.66 6.95
CA THR A 323 5.99 -17.49 6.95
C THR A 323 5.84 -18.70 6.03
N GLN A 324 6.95 -19.35 5.69
CA GLN A 324 6.92 -20.63 4.97
C GLN A 324 6.08 -21.71 5.69
N ARG A 325 6.09 -21.70 7.04
CA ARG A 325 5.47 -22.75 7.86
C ARG A 325 3.98 -22.54 8.13
N SER A 326 3.44 -21.38 7.75
CA SER A 326 2.04 -20.99 8.00
C SER A 326 1.46 -20.20 6.82
N SER A 327 1.81 -20.61 5.59
CA SER A 327 1.33 -19.98 4.37
C SER A 327 -0.19 -20.11 4.22
N VAL A 328 -0.87 -19.00 3.96
CA VAL A 328 -2.31 -18.96 3.67
C VAL A 328 -2.56 -18.99 2.16
N PRO A 329 -3.75 -19.39 1.67
CA PRO A 329 -4.06 -19.38 0.25
C PRO A 329 -3.92 -17.97 -0.36
N LEU A 330 -3.33 -17.89 -1.55
CA LEU A 330 -3.26 -16.66 -2.32
C LEU A 330 -4.61 -16.40 -2.99
N VAL A 331 -5.09 -15.16 -2.97
CA VAL A 331 -6.28 -14.74 -3.69
C VAL A 331 -5.90 -14.45 -5.14
N GLN A 332 -6.61 -15.10 -6.06
CA GLN A 332 -6.45 -14.95 -7.50
C GLN A 332 -6.54 -13.47 -7.91
N GLY A 333 -5.64 -13.01 -8.79
CA GLY A 333 -5.69 -11.65 -9.34
C GLY A 333 -5.11 -10.56 -8.42
N ARG A 334 -4.84 -10.82 -7.14
CA ARG A 334 -4.14 -9.87 -6.26
C ARG A 334 -2.63 -9.98 -6.44
N GLU A 335 -1.94 -8.84 -6.43
CA GLU A 335 -0.48 -8.79 -6.36
C GLU A 335 0.02 -9.53 -5.10
N ALA A 336 1.23 -10.09 -5.18
CA ALA A 336 1.85 -10.79 -4.07
C ALA A 336 3.35 -10.48 -3.99
N LEU A 337 3.90 -10.36 -2.79
CA LEU A 337 5.34 -10.23 -2.59
C LEU A 337 5.96 -11.63 -2.64
N LEU A 338 6.73 -11.91 -3.69
CA LEU A 338 7.65 -13.05 -3.70
C LEU A 338 8.82 -12.76 -2.75
N ARG A 339 9.10 -13.74 -1.89
CA ARG A 339 10.22 -13.75 -0.95
C ARG A 339 11.06 -14.98 -1.21
N VAL A 340 12.37 -14.79 -1.37
CA VAL A 340 13.35 -15.85 -1.64
C VAL A 340 14.49 -15.74 -0.66
N PHE A 341 14.83 -16.84 -0.01
CA PHE A 341 16.01 -16.93 0.83
C PHE A 341 17.08 -17.74 0.12
N VAL A 342 18.30 -17.20 0.07
CA VAL A 342 19.46 -17.87 -0.48
C VAL A 342 20.49 -18.05 0.63
N THR A 343 20.99 -19.27 0.80
CA THR A 343 21.95 -19.61 1.86
C THR A 343 23.26 -20.14 1.27
N GLY A 344 24.37 -19.91 1.98
CA GLY A 344 25.67 -20.48 1.64
C GLY A 344 25.82 -21.93 2.13
N GLY A 345 26.37 -22.79 1.29
CA GLY A 345 26.63 -24.20 1.58
C GLY A 345 27.66 -24.43 2.70
N THR A 346 27.72 -25.67 3.19
CA THR A 346 28.28 -26.05 4.52
C THR A 346 29.81 -25.90 4.74
N ALA A 347 30.56 -25.20 3.88
CA ALA A 347 32.01 -25.07 4.01
C ALA A 347 32.58 -23.69 3.63
N ALA A 348 33.37 -23.14 4.57
CA ALA A 348 34.18 -21.92 4.50
C ALA A 348 33.44 -20.57 4.57
N GLU A 349 34.03 -19.68 5.38
CA GLU A 349 33.83 -18.23 5.59
C GLU A 349 32.66 -17.53 4.85
N PRO A 350 31.84 -16.71 5.54
CA PRO A 350 30.69 -16.03 4.95
C PRO A 350 31.11 -15.12 3.79
N ALA A 351 30.94 -15.64 2.57
CA ALA A 351 31.24 -14.94 1.34
C ALA A 351 30.26 -13.80 1.12
N PHE A 352 30.78 -12.61 0.89
CA PHE A 352 30.01 -11.46 0.41
C PHE A 352 29.63 -11.72 -1.05
N PHE A 353 28.51 -12.42 -1.23
CA PHE A 353 28.04 -12.87 -2.51
C PHE A 353 26.53 -12.62 -2.63
N ALA A 354 26.16 -11.70 -3.52
CA ALA A 354 24.77 -11.46 -3.89
C ALA A 354 24.52 -12.10 -5.26
N PRO A 355 23.95 -13.32 -5.33
CA PRO A 355 23.52 -13.90 -6.61
C PRO A 355 22.48 -13.01 -7.29
N GLN A 356 22.39 -13.14 -8.61
CA GLN A 356 21.18 -12.74 -9.30
C GLN A 356 20.12 -13.82 -9.02
N VAL A 357 19.01 -13.47 -8.40
CA VAL A 357 17.92 -14.43 -8.14
C VAL A 357 16.85 -14.24 -9.20
N VAL A 358 16.57 -15.27 -9.99
CA VAL A 358 15.55 -15.25 -11.04
C VAL A 358 14.39 -16.12 -10.60
N ALA A 359 13.20 -15.53 -10.52
CA ALA A 359 11.98 -16.26 -10.28
C ALA A 359 11.09 -16.27 -11.52
N THR A 360 10.53 -17.44 -11.79
CA THR A 360 9.70 -17.75 -12.95
C THR A 360 8.37 -18.30 -12.47
N ILE A 361 7.27 -17.67 -12.87
CA ILE A 361 5.91 -18.16 -12.60
C ILE A 361 5.30 -18.62 -13.92
N GLN A 362 4.78 -19.84 -13.94
CA GLN A 362 4.24 -20.50 -15.14
C GLN A 362 2.77 -20.87 -14.94
N GLU A 363 1.94 -20.46 -15.89
CA GLU A 363 0.49 -20.72 -15.95
C GLU A 363 0.12 -21.02 -17.41
N ALA A 364 -0.44 -22.20 -17.71
CA ALA A 364 -1.08 -22.51 -18.99
C ALA A 364 -0.32 -22.10 -20.29
N GLY A 365 1.02 -22.05 -20.24
CA GLY A 365 1.88 -21.61 -21.35
C GLY A 365 2.27 -20.13 -21.36
N ARG A 366 1.73 -19.31 -20.44
CA ARG A 366 2.26 -18.00 -20.05
C ARG A 366 3.44 -18.19 -19.10
N THR A 367 4.37 -17.24 -19.12
CA THR A 367 5.53 -17.24 -18.24
C THR A 367 5.87 -15.80 -17.86
N HIS A 368 5.89 -15.53 -16.55
CA HIS A 368 6.41 -14.29 -15.99
C HIS A 368 7.78 -14.55 -15.37
N GLN A 369 8.74 -13.65 -15.57
CA GLN A 369 10.05 -13.72 -14.94
C GLN A 369 10.36 -12.40 -14.25
N VAL A 370 10.81 -12.48 -13.00
CA VAL A 370 11.34 -11.35 -12.24
C VAL A 370 12.78 -11.64 -11.81
N THR A 371 13.63 -10.63 -11.87
CA THR A 371 15.03 -10.69 -11.43
C THR A 371 15.17 -9.82 -10.19
N MET A 372 15.74 -10.40 -9.14
CA MET A 372 16.07 -9.72 -7.89
C MET A 372 17.59 -9.63 -7.76
N THR A 373 18.06 -8.46 -7.35
CA THR A 373 19.46 -8.20 -6.98
C THR A 373 19.46 -7.44 -5.66
N GLN A 374 20.45 -7.71 -4.81
CA GLN A 374 20.63 -6.99 -3.55
C GLN A 374 22.06 -6.50 -3.44
N ASN A 375 22.24 -5.28 -2.94
CA ASN A 375 23.55 -4.71 -2.71
C ASN A 375 24.14 -5.29 -1.42
N SER A 376 25.07 -6.24 -1.59
CA SER A 376 25.94 -6.77 -0.52
C SER A 376 25.21 -7.52 0.61
N VAL A 377 24.57 -8.64 0.29
CA VAL A 377 24.09 -9.59 1.31
C VAL A 377 25.25 -10.44 1.83
N ARG A 378 25.39 -10.54 3.15
CA ARG A 378 26.19 -11.59 3.78
C ARG A 378 25.33 -12.85 3.86
N LEU A 379 25.54 -13.81 2.96
CA LEU A 379 24.74 -15.03 2.94
C LEU A 379 24.88 -15.77 4.28
N THR A 380 23.74 -16.17 4.83
CA THR A 380 23.66 -16.98 6.06
C THR A 380 23.74 -18.47 5.71
N MET A 381 24.07 -19.29 6.71
CA MET A 381 24.06 -20.77 6.58
C MET A 381 22.66 -21.36 6.79
N THR A 382 21.69 -20.54 7.20
CA THR A 382 20.34 -20.92 7.60
C THR A 382 19.38 -19.79 7.24
N VAL A 383 18.17 -20.16 6.81
CA VAL A 383 17.09 -19.19 6.60
C VAL A 383 16.73 -18.51 7.92
N ASP A 384 16.72 -17.18 7.90
CA ASP A 384 16.15 -16.34 8.96
C ASP A 384 15.03 -15.51 8.34
N GLU A 385 13.78 -15.90 8.55
CA GLU A 385 12.63 -15.16 8.01
C GLU A 385 12.34 -13.86 8.80
N SER A 386 13.08 -13.59 9.89
CA SER A 386 12.92 -12.42 10.77
C SER A 386 13.67 -11.18 10.31
N ASP A 387 14.79 -11.36 9.60
CA ASP A 387 15.61 -10.29 9.05
C ASP A 387 15.61 -10.33 7.51
N LEU A 388 14.86 -9.43 6.89
CA LEU A 388 14.72 -9.36 5.43
C LEU A 388 15.97 -8.84 4.70
N ASN A 389 17.00 -8.38 5.41
CA ASN A 389 18.29 -8.10 4.78
C ASN A 389 18.93 -9.37 4.19
N TYR A 390 18.42 -10.56 4.56
CA TYR A 390 18.80 -11.87 4.00
C TYR A 390 17.77 -12.45 3.00
N SER A 391 16.75 -11.69 2.60
CA SER A 391 15.73 -12.14 1.64
C SER A 391 15.69 -11.28 0.37
N PHE A 392 15.70 -11.93 -0.78
CA PHE A 392 15.45 -11.32 -2.07
C PHE A 392 13.93 -11.18 -2.24
N ASN A 393 13.47 -9.96 -2.54
CA ASN A 393 12.05 -9.62 -2.55
C ASN A 393 11.66 -9.01 -3.90
N ALA A 394 10.50 -9.39 -4.44
CA ALA A 394 9.93 -8.83 -5.65
C ALA A 394 8.40 -8.84 -5.62
N VAL A 395 7.76 -7.78 -6.12
CA VAL A 395 6.30 -7.78 -6.35
C VAL A 395 6.00 -8.58 -7.61
N ILE A 396 5.08 -9.54 -7.47
CA ILE A 396 4.51 -10.31 -8.57
C ILE A 396 3.14 -9.73 -8.92
N PRO A 397 2.91 -9.29 -10.17
CA PRO A 397 1.61 -8.80 -10.61
C PRO A 397 0.51 -9.86 -10.46
N GLY A 398 -0.65 -9.43 -9.99
CA GLY A 398 -1.76 -10.33 -9.67
C GLY A 398 -2.30 -11.13 -10.87
N GLU A 399 -2.09 -10.67 -12.09
CA GLU A 399 -2.44 -11.41 -13.33
C GLU A 399 -1.66 -12.73 -13.54
N PHE A 400 -0.65 -13.01 -12.71
CA PHE A 400 0.09 -14.28 -12.66
C PHE A 400 -0.24 -15.12 -11.42
N ILE A 401 -1.05 -14.58 -10.50
CA ILE A 401 -1.55 -15.29 -9.32
C ILE A 401 -2.90 -15.90 -9.69
N THR A 402 -2.86 -17.13 -10.21
CA THR A 402 -4.05 -17.85 -10.70
C THR A 402 -4.02 -19.34 -10.34
N PRO A 403 -5.18 -20.01 -10.25
CA PRO A 403 -5.26 -21.44 -9.97
C PRO A 403 -4.46 -22.30 -10.97
N GLY A 404 -3.56 -23.12 -10.45
CA GLY A 404 -2.68 -23.98 -11.26
C GLY A 404 -1.35 -23.34 -11.67
N SER A 405 -1.07 -22.09 -11.29
CA SER A 405 0.25 -21.49 -11.40
C SER A 405 1.31 -22.28 -10.62
N THR A 406 2.53 -22.32 -11.16
CA THR A 406 3.71 -22.91 -10.50
C THR A 406 4.84 -21.90 -10.40
N LEU A 407 5.53 -21.88 -9.26
CA LEU A 407 6.73 -21.07 -9.01
C LEU A 407 7.98 -21.92 -9.18
N VAL A 408 8.95 -21.38 -9.91
CA VAL A 408 10.34 -21.84 -9.97
C VAL A 408 11.23 -20.66 -9.62
N VAL A 409 12.16 -20.84 -8.70
CA VAL A 409 13.19 -19.84 -8.39
C VAL A 409 14.56 -20.45 -8.58
N GLU A 410 15.46 -19.74 -9.22
CA GLU A 410 16.84 -20.17 -9.45
C GLU A 410 17.76 -19.05 -8.96
N ALA A 411 18.69 -19.39 -8.06
CA ALA A 411 19.81 -18.51 -7.75
C ALA A 411 20.87 -18.71 -8.84
N ASP A 412 21.26 -17.63 -9.49
CA ASP A 412 22.26 -17.60 -10.53
C ASP A 412 23.49 -16.82 -10.03
N PRO A 413 24.55 -17.52 -9.58
CA PRO A 413 25.78 -16.86 -9.18
C PRO A 413 26.60 -16.31 -10.35
N GLU A 414 26.27 -16.68 -11.59
CA GLU A 414 27.08 -16.34 -12.76
C GLU A 414 26.40 -15.34 -13.71
N GLY A 415 25.07 -15.15 -13.64
CA GLY A 415 24.30 -14.47 -14.68
C GLY A 415 24.23 -15.27 -15.99
N VAL A 416 24.28 -16.60 -15.89
CA VAL A 416 24.47 -17.55 -17.01
C VAL A 416 23.33 -18.55 -17.19
N VAL A 417 22.51 -18.82 -16.16
CA VAL A 417 21.51 -19.90 -16.15
C VAL A 417 20.62 -19.80 -17.40
N PRO A 418 20.74 -20.73 -18.36
CA PRO A 418 19.90 -20.70 -19.55
C PRO A 418 18.46 -20.96 -19.14
N ARG A 419 17.51 -20.18 -19.70
CA ARG A 419 16.07 -20.13 -19.36
C ARG A 419 15.26 -21.45 -19.49
N ALA A 420 15.92 -22.59 -19.61
CA ALA A 420 15.34 -23.93 -19.73
C ALA A 420 16.25 -25.06 -19.18
N ALA A 421 17.38 -24.75 -18.53
CA ALA A 421 18.37 -25.74 -18.08
C ALA A 421 18.54 -25.64 -16.56
N GLY A 422 17.75 -26.46 -15.83
CA GLY A 422 17.58 -26.34 -14.39
C GLY A 422 18.89 -26.24 -13.62
N SER A 423 19.02 -25.16 -12.84
CA SER A 423 20.10 -24.95 -11.88
C SER A 423 20.11 -26.08 -10.82
N GLN A 424 21.26 -26.34 -10.18
CA GLN A 424 21.22 -27.12 -8.93
C GLN A 424 20.71 -26.27 -7.75
N ASP A 425 20.87 -24.95 -7.87
CA ASP A 425 20.62 -23.97 -6.82
C ASP A 425 19.21 -23.38 -7.05
N ARG A 426 18.17 -24.22 -6.89
CA ARG A 426 16.78 -23.88 -7.26
C ARG A 426 15.71 -24.36 -6.30
N PHE A 427 14.64 -23.57 -6.19
CA PHE A 427 13.41 -23.88 -5.47
C PHE A 427 12.23 -24.12 -6.42
N PRO A 428 11.46 -25.21 -6.27
CA PRO A 428 11.87 -26.45 -5.62
C PRO A 428 12.92 -27.16 -6.47
N ALA A 429 13.75 -28.01 -5.86
CA ALA A 429 14.85 -28.72 -6.53
C ALA A 429 14.43 -29.44 -7.83
N THR A 430 13.21 -30.00 -7.90
CA THR A 430 12.65 -30.61 -9.12
C THR A 430 11.23 -30.10 -9.41
N GLY A 431 10.87 -30.00 -10.69
CA GLY A 431 9.56 -29.47 -11.11
C GLY A 431 9.40 -27.98 -10.83
N GLY A 432 8.22 -27.60 -10.32
CA GLY A 432 7.87 -26.27 -9.83
C GLY A 432 6.93 -26.38 -8.63
N ALA A 433 6.94 -25.40 -7.74
CA ALA A 433 6.08 -25.37 -6.56
C ALA A 433 4.69 -24.88 -6.96
N SER A 434 3.68 -25.74 -6.84
CA SER A 434 2.29 -25.35 -7.08
C SER A 434 1.87 -24.23 -6.13
N LEU A 435 1.31 -23.16 -6.67
CA LEU A 435 0.74 -22.08 -5.88
C LEU A 435 -0.65 -22.48 -5.40
N ASN A 436 -0.89 -22.35 -4.09
CA ASN A 436 -2.22 -22.50 -3.52
C ASN A 436 -3.00 -21.21 -3.78
N VAL A 437 -3.77 -21.17 -4.88
CA VAL A 437 -4.53 -19.99 -5.31
C VAL A 437 -6.03 -20.28 -5.30
N VAL A 438 -6.78 -19.43 -4.62
CA VAL A 438 -8.25 -19.48 -4.46
C VAL A 438 -8.92 -18.31 -5.16
N SER A 439 -10.19 -18.48 -5.55
CA SER A 439 -11.00 -17.41 -6.15
C SER A 439 -12.03 -16.93 -5.12
N VAL A 440 -11.86 -15.70 -4.62
CA VAL A 440 -12.78 -15.10 -3.66
C VAL A 440 -13.76 -14.18 -4.41
N PRO A 441 -15.08 -14.24 -4.13
CA PRO A 441 -16.05 -13.37 -4.78
C PRO A 441 -15.72 -11.88 -4.62
N ALA A 442 -16.21 -11.05 -5.55
CA ALA A 442 -16.06 -9.60 -5.48
C ALA A 442 -16.64 -9.02 -4.18
N MET A 443 -16.02 -7.94 -3.68
CA MET A 443 -16.47 -7.24 -2.48
C MET A 443 -17.04 -5.87 -2.85
N ASP A 444 -18.36 -5.78 -2.94
CA ASP A 444 -19.08 -4.51 -3.11
C ASP A 444 -19.35 -3.90 -1.72
N VAL A 445 -18.82 -2.71 -1.44
CA VAL A 445 -19.05 -1.92 -0.21
C VAL A 445 -19.76 -0.61 -0.55
N THR A 446 -20.90 -0.38 0.09
CA THR A 446 -21.63 0.89 0.07
C THR A 446 -21.39 1.60 1.39
N VAL A 447 -20.70 2.73 1.36
CA VAL A 447 -20.49 3.59 2.52
C VAL A 447 -21.65 4.56 2.63
N VAL A 448 -22.29 4.61 3.80
CA VAL A 448 -23.45 5.48 4.08
C VAL A 448 -23.01 6.56 5.07
N PRO A 449 -23.05 7.86 4.71
CA PRO A 449 -22.85 8.94 5.68
C PRO A 449 -24.03 8.95 6.65
N VAL A 450 -23.78 8.66 7.92
CA VAL A 450 -24.82 8.66 8.97
C VAL A 450 -24.71 9.91 9.84
N LEU A 451 -25.85 10.58 10.03
CA LEU A 451 -25.98 11.84 10.74
C LEU A 451 -27.05 11.74 11.84
N GLU A 452 -26.75 12.29 13.02
CA GLU A 452 -27.73 12.42 14.09
C GLU A 452 -28.73 13.54 13.79
N ALA A 453 -30.03 13.28 13.91
CA ALA A 453 -31.08 14.25 13.61
C ALA A 453 -31.01 15.52 14.49
N ALA A 454 -30.60 15.38 15.75
CA ALA A 454 -30.51 16.49 16.70
C ALA A 454 -29.27 17.38 16.49
N GLU A 455 -28.12 16.77 16.21
CA GLU A 455 -26.82 17.45 16.06
C GLU A 455 -26.01 16.84 14.88
N PRO A 456 -26.35 17.18 13.62
CA PRO A 456 -25.75 16.52 12.46
C PRO A 456 -24.34 17.06 12.15
N ASP A 457 -23.32 16.22 12.35
CA ASP A 457 -21.92 16.55 12.01
C ASP A 457 -21.64 16.39 10.52
N ARG A 458 -21.61 17.51 9.79
CA ARG A 458 -21.36 17.56 8.34
C ARG A 458 -19.91 17.24 7.95
N SER A 459 -18.95 17.14 8.88
CA SER A 459 -17.56 16.79 8.51
C SER A 459 -17.44 15.38 7.93
N ILE A 460 -18.46 14.53 8.09
CA ILE A 460 -18.52 13.20 7.50
C ILE A 460 -18.47 13.22 5.97
N PHE A 461 -19.05 14.26 5.34
CA PHE A 461 -19.14 14.37 3.89
C PHE A 461 -17.76 14.48 3.22
N GLU A 462 -16.80 15.19 3.84
CA GLU A 462 -15.42 15.27 3.33
C GLU A 462 -14.75 13.91 3.17
N TRP A 463 -15.15 12.91 3.98
CA TRP A 463 -14.64 11.55 3.90
C TRP A 463 -15.49 10.67 2.97
N THR A 464 -16.82 10.75 3.07
CA THR A 464 -17.71 9.90 2.26
C THR A 464 -17.74 10.29 0.79
N ASP A 465 -17.60 11.56 0.45
CA ASP A 465 -17.67 12.04 -0.94
C ASP A 465 -16.43 11.62 -1.75
N ASN A 466 -15.32 11.29 -1.08
CA ASN A 466 -14.12 10.75 -1.69
C ASN A 466 -14.17 9.22 -1.94
N ILE A 467 -15.17 8.51 -1.40
CA ILE A 467 -15.22 7.03 -1.46
C ILE A 467 -15.29 6.53 -2.89
N SER A 468 -14.25 5.79 -3.28
CA SER A 468 -14.14 5.09 -4.56
C SER A 468 -13.18 3.91 -4.44
N ASP A 469 -13.17 3.00 -5.42
CA ASP A 469 -12.33 1.79 -5.47
C ASP A 469 -10.81 2.03 -5.25
N ASN A 470 -10.35 3.26 -5.43
CA ASN A 470 -8.96 3.69 -5.30
C ASN A 470 -8.74 4.83 -4.29
N SER A 471 -9.74 5.15 -3.46
CA SER A 471 -9.60 6.17 -2.42
C SER A 471 -8.76 5.67 -1.24
N SER A 472 -8.08 6.59 -0.56
CA SER A 472 -7.30 6.34 0.66
C SER A 472 -8.18 5.85 1.80
N GLU A 473 -9.43 6.31 1.82
CA GLU A 473 -10.49 6.10 2.80
C GLU A 473 -10.94 4.63 2.87
N VAL A 474 -10.67 3.84 1.83
CA VAL A 474 -10.86 2.38 1.80
C VAL A 474 -9.53 1.64 1.60
N GLY A 475 -8.40 2.32 1.80
CA GLY A 475 -7.07 1.80 1.53
C GLY A 475 -6.75 0.57 2.36
N LEU A 476 -6.71 0.67 3.69
CA LEU A 476 -6.40 -0.49 4.53
C LEU A 476 -7.41 -1.65 4.34
N PHE A 477 -8.69 -1.32 4.15
CA PHE A 477 -9.73 -2.30 3.78
C PHE A 477 -9.34 -3.10 2.53
N LYS A 478 -8.99 -2.41 1.45
CA LYS A 478 -8.64 -2.99 0.14
C LYS A 478 -7.41 -3.90 0.18
N TYR A 479 -6.42 -3.56 1.01
CA TYR A 479 -5.14 -4.27 1.02
C TYR A 479 -5.03 -5.33 2.12
N ALA A 480 -5.59 -5.13 3.31
CA ALA A 480 -5.50 -6.11 4.41
C ALA A 480 -6.45 -7.32 4.28
N LEU A 481 -7.59 -7.19 3.58
CA LEU A 481 -8.58 -8.25 3.44
C LEU A 481 -8.43 -9.04 2.12
N PRO A 482 -8.79 -10.34 2.08
CA PRO A 482 -8.50 -11.25 0.97
C PRO A 482 -9.50 -11.13 -0.20
N PHE A 483 -9.50 -10.01 -0.94
CA PHE A 483 -10.30 -9.88 -2.17
C PHE A 483 -9.54 -9.20 -3.32
N HIS A 484 -9.85 -9.64 -4.54
CA HIS A 484 -9.28 -9.07 -5.77
C HIS A 484 -10.17 -8.00 -6.38
N GLU A 485 -11.41 -8.37 -6.72
CA GLU A 485 -12.41 -7.41 -7.13
C GLU A 485 -13.00 -6.72 -5.90
N PHE A 486 -12.91 -5.40 -5.90
CA PHE A 486 -13.42 -4.53 -4.86
C PHE A 486 -14.10 -3.33 -5.50
N ARG A 487 -15.27 -2.96 -5.01
CA ARG A 487 -16.00 -1.78 -5.46
C ARG A 487 -16.48 -0.99 -4.25
N ALA A 488 -16.06 0.27 -4.16
CA ALA A 488 -16.47 1.19 -3.11
C ALA A 488 -17.31 2.31 -3.71
N ARG A 489 -18.47 2.57 -3.10
CA ARG A 489 -19.32 3.71 -3.46
C ARG A 489 -19.87 4.39 -2.22
N SER A 490 -19.99 5.71 -2.29
CA SER A 490 -20.78 6.48 -1.34
C SER A 490 -22.27 6.35 -1.66
N ARG A 491 -23.10 6.37 -0.62
CA ARG A 491 -24.56 6.52 -0.68
C ARG A 491 -24.93 7.94 -0.26
N GLU A 492 -26.08 8.40 -0.72
CA GLU A 492 -26.78 9.52 -0.10
C GLU A 492 -26.93 9.32 1.42
N SER A 493 -26.79 10.42 2.18
CA SER A 493 -26.81 10.40 3.64
C SER A 493 -28.08 9.78 4.22
N TYR A 494 -27.88 9.09 5.33
CA TYR A 494 -28.93 8.55 6.19
C TYR A 494 -28.96 9.34 7.50
N ILE A 495 -30.14 9.81 7.88
CA ILE A 495 -30.35 10.58 9.12
C ILE A 495 -31.24 9.77 10.05
N THR A 496 -30.84 9.71 11.32
CA THR A 496 -31.45 8.87 12.35
C THR A 496 -31.84 9.70 13.57
N SER A 497 -33.00 9.38 14.17
CA SER A 497 -33.40 9.95 15.46
C SER A 497 -32.77 9.22 16.65
N LEU A 498 -32.02 8.14 16.42
CA LEU A 498 -31.27 7.44 17.46
C LEU A 498 -29.95 8.15 17.74
N GLY A 499 -29.74 8.56 18.99
CA GLY A 499 -28.49 9.21 19.37
C GLY A 499 -27.28 8.30 19.14
N LEU A 500 -26.35 8.71 18.25
CA LEU A 500 -25.10 8.02 17.88
C LEU A 500 -24.20 7.82 19.10
N VAL A 501 -24.46 8.61 20.15
CA VAL A 501 -23.73 8.62 21.40
C VAL A 501 -24.34 7.77 22.52
N SER A 502 -25.55 7.24 22.32
CA SER A 502 -26.31 6.51 23.35
C SER A 502 -26.05 5.00 23.31
N SER A 503 -25.93 4.36 24.48
CA SER A 503 -25.64 2.91 24.52
C SER A 503 -26.75 2.04 23.93
N GLY A 504 -28.00 2.50 24.01
CA GLY A 504 -29.20 1.81 23.53
C GLY A 504 -29.51 2.01 22.04
N GLY A 505 -29.19 3.18 21.46
CA GLY A 505 -29.45 3.47 20.03
C GLY A 505 -28.58 2.63 19.08
N ARG A 506 -27.38 2.23 19.52
CA ARG A 506 -26.38 1.51 18.71
C ARG A 506 -26.90 0.29 17.93
N TRP A 507 -27.73 -0.56 18.54
CA TRP A 507 -28.30 -1.73 17.85
C TRP A 507 -29.45 -1.37 16.92
N GLY A 508 -30.21 -0.32 17.25
CA GLY A 508 -31.22 0.24 16.35
C GLY A 508 -30.59 0.80 15.06
N LEU A 509 -29.39 1.39 15.14
CA LEU A 509 -28.64 1.90 13.98
C LEU A 509 -28.18 0.79 13.04
N VAL A 510 -27.67 -0.32 13.59
CA VAL A 510 -27.31 -1.52 12.79
C VAL A 510 -28.55 -2.07 12.08
N LEU A 511 -29.70 -2.11 12.76
CA LEU A 511 -30.97 -2.51 12.17
C LEU A 511 -31.49 -1.53 11.12
N GLU A 512 -31.30 -0.22 11.31
CA GLU A 512 -31.67 0.82 10.35
C GLU A 512 -30.81 0.75 9.07
N LEU A 513 -29.52 0.43 9.20
CA LEU A 513 -28.64 0.18 8.06
C LEU A 513 -28.97 -1.13 7.31
N GLU A 514 -29.36 -2.20 8.03
CA GLU A 514 -29.83 -3.44 7.42
C GLU A 514 -31.16 -3.22 6.69
N ALA A 515 -32.07 -2.40 7.26
CA ALA A 515 -33.29 -1.95 6.58
C ALA A 515 -32.94 -1.17 5.32
N LEU A 516 -32.00 -0.23 5.39
CA LEU A 516 -31.55 0.57 4.25
C LEU A 516 -31.00 -0.31 3.12
N ARG A 517 -30.12 -1.25 3.45
CA ARG A 517 -29.56 -2.23 2.50
C ARG A 517 -30.64 -3.06 1.80
N LEU A 518 -31.67 -3.50 2.55
CA LEU A 518 -32.81 -4.22 1.99
C LEU A 518 -33.62 -3.34 1.03
N LEU A 519 -33.91 -2.11 1.44
CA LEU A 519 -34.75 -1.16 0.70
C LEU A 519 -34.08 -0.69 -0.60
N ASP A 520 -32.75 -0.58 -0.61
CA ASP A 520 -31.96 -0.28 -1.79
C ASP A 520 -31.72 -1.54 -2.68
N GLY A 521 -32.32 -2.69 -2.35
CA GLY A 521 -32.19 -3.96 -3.08
C GLY A 521 -30.77 -4.52 -3.13
N ALA A 522 -29.88 -4.10 -2.22
CA ALA A 522 -28.45 -4.28 -2.39
C ALA A 522 -27.94 -5.63 -1.91
N THR A 523 -27.21 -6.35 -2.77
CA THR A 523 -26.52 -7.62 -2.43
C THR A 523 -25.15 -7.44 -1.78
N GLY A 524 -24.61 -6.22 -1.80
CA GLY A 524 -23.31 -5.86 -1.21
C GLY A 524 -23.39 -5.45 0.25
N TYR A 525 -22.24 -5.15 0.82
CA TYR A 525 -22.07 -4.78 2.22
C TYR A 525 -22.34 -3.28 2.47
N TYR A 526 -22.98 -2.92 3.59
CA TYR A 526 -23.23 -1.51 3.96
C TYR A 526 -22.42 -1.09 5.21
N TYR A 527 -21.63 -0.02 5.09
CA TYR A 527 -20.91 0.56 6.21
C TYR A 527 -21.46 1.95 6.55
N GLY A 528 -22.11 2.09 7.70
CA GLY A 528 -22.53 3.38 8.24
C GLY A 528 -21.34 4.15 8.80
N ALA A 529 -20.85 5.15 8.07
CA ALA A 529 -19.77 6.00 8.52
C ALA A 529 -20.31 7.24 9.24
N ALA A 530 -19.81 7.53 10.43
CA ALA A 530 -20.09 8.77 11.16
C ALA A 530 -18.79 9.49 11.54
N ALA A 531 -18.84 10.82 11.66
CA ALA A 531 -17.69 11.62 12.11
C ALA A 531 -17.30 11.28 13.56
N SER A 532 -18.30 10.97 14.39
CA SER A 532 -18.10 10.51 15.77
C SER A 532 -19.11 9.43 16.15
N VAL A 533 -18.61 8.40 16.82
CA VAL A 533 -19.35 7.37 17.56
C VAL A 533 -18.73 7.33 18.96
N ASN A 534 -19.55 7.32 20.02
CA ASN A 534 -19.13 7.83 21.33
C ASN A 534 -18.19 6.94 22.15
N GLY A 535 -17.23 7.59 22.81
CA GLY A 535 -16.50 7.05 23.96
C GLY A 535 -15.49 5.95 23.64
N PHE A 536 -15.73 4.75 24.19
CA PHE A 536 -14.76 3.65 24.25
C PHE A 536 -14.78 2.69 23.06
N VAL A 537 -15.79 2.76 22.20
CA VAL A 537 -15.96 1.83 21.06
C VAL A 537 -16.02 2.67 19.79
N ARG A 538 -15.20 2.33 18.79
CA ARG A 538 -15.08 3.11 17.56
C ARG A 538 -16.08 2.65 16.47
N GLY A 539 -16.57 1.41 16.53
CA GLY A 539 -17.59 0.86 15.64
C GLY A 539 -18.44 -0.25 16.27
N ILE A 540 -19.34 -0.81 15.45
CA ILE A 540 -20.30 -1.85 15.81
C ILE A 540 -20.55 -2.75 14.59
N ALA A 541 -20.31 -4.05 14.75
CA ALA A 541 -20.59 -5.07 13.75
C ALA A 541 -21.24 -6.32 14.35
N ARG A 542 -21.88 -7.08 13.46
CA ARG A 542 -22.37 -8.44 13.70
C ARG A 542 -21.31 -9.46 13.27
N LEU A 543 -21.31 -10.65 13.87
CA LEU A 543 -20.60 -11.81 13.29
C LEU A 543 -21.50 -12.42 12.20
N GLY A 544 -21.03 -12.43 10.94
CA GLY A 544 -21.76 -13.01 9.80
C GLY A 544 -22.95 -12.17 9.28
N GLY A 545 -22.93 -10.84 9.44
CA GLY A 545 -23.94 -9.92 8.89
C GLY A 545 -23.51 -9.22 7.60
N TRP A 546 -24.36 -8.32 7.11
CA TRP A 546 -24.15 -7.57 5.86
C TRP A 546 -23.94 -6.06 6.09
N VAL A 547 -23.96 -5.64 7.36
CA VAL A 547 -23.83 -4.24 7.77
C VAL A 547 -22.95 -4.07 9.00
N SER A 548 -22.31 -2.91 9.10
CA SER A 548 -21.72 -2.37 10.33
C SER A 548 -21.79 -0.85 10.34
N MET A 549 -21.42 -0.26 11.46
CA MET A 549 -21.28 1.19 11.63
C MET A 549 -19.95 1.49 12.31
N GLY A 550 -19.33 2.62 12.02
CA GLY A 550 -18.18 3.11 12.77
C GLY A 550 -17.73 4.51 12.38
N LYS A 551 -16.55 4.89 12.86
CA LYS A 551 -15.91 6.16 12.52
C LYS A 551 -15.40 6.15 11.08
N ALA A 552 -15.44 7.32 10.45
CA ALA A 552 -14.81 7.60 9.15
C ALA A 552 -13.27 7.46 9.16
N LEU A 553 -12.80 6.22 9.19
CA LEU A 553 -11.38 5.81 9.20
C LEU A 553 -11.25 4.48 8.43
N ASP A 554 -10.21 4.32 7.62
CA ASP A 554 -9.99 3.12 6.82
C ASP A 554 -9.69 1.88 7.68
N GLU A 555 -8.96 2.06 8.80
CA GLU A 555 -8.76 1.06 9.85
C GLU A 555 -10.09 0.59 10.47
N GLU A 556 -11.02 1.51 10.72
CA GLU A 556 -12.29 1.18 11.38
C GLU A 556 -13.26 0.47 10.44
N LEU A 557 -13.31 0.90 9.17
CA LEU A 557 -14.01 0.18 8.10
C LEU A 557 -13.50 -1.26 8.00
N ALA A 558 -12.19 -1.46 7.98
CA ALA A 558 -11.59 -2.79 7.85
C ALA A 558 -11.79 -3.67 9.09
N HIS A 559 -11.74 -3.09 10.29
CA HIS A 559 -12.07 -3.76 11.55
C HIS A 559 -13.51 -4.30 11.58
N GLU A 560 -14.50 -3.43 11.35
CA GLU A 560 -15.91 -3.75 11.53
C GLU A 560 -16.48 -4.61 10.38
N VAL A 561 -15.93 -4.51 9.16
CA VAL A 561 -16.20 -5.50 8.11
C VAL A 561 -15.56 -6.85 8.46
N GLY A 562 -14.37 -6.86 9.05
CA GLY A 562 -13.70 -8.06 9.52
C GLY A 562 -14.58 -8.90 10.48
N HIS A 563 -15.28 -8.26 11.41
CA HIS A 563 -16.28 -8.95 12.24
C HIS A 563 -17.36 -9.65 11.43
N ASN A 564 -17.92 -8.98 10.42
CA ASN A 564 -18.96 -9.57 9.59
C ASN A 564 -18.44 -10.72 8.71
N LEU A 565 -17.14 -10.74 8.42
CA LEU A 565 -16.42 -11.88 7.84
C LEU A 565 -16.05 -12.97 8.87
N ASN A 566 -16.82 -13.04 9.96
CA ASN A 566 -16.77 -14.01 11.05
C ASN A 566 -15.47 -13.99 11.88
N LEU A 567 -14.79 -12.85 11.95
CA LEU A 567 -13.59 -12.67 12.78
C LEU A 567 -13.97 -12.20 14.19
N ASN A 568 -13.50 -12.95 15.19
CA ASN A 568 -13.60 -12.54 16.59
C ASN A 568 -12.44 -11.63 16.97
N HIS A 569 -12.67 -10.72 17.94
CA HIS A 569 -11.58 -9.95 18.54
C HIS A 569 -10.51 -10.86 19.11
N ALA A 570 -9.26 -10.61 18.73
CA ALA A 570 -8.14 -11.01 19.56
C ALA A 570 -8.07 -10.02 20.74
N PRO A 571 -8.19 -10.45 22.01
CA PRO A 571 -7.58 -9.66 23.07
C PRO A 571 -6.08 -9.62 22.83
N CYS A 572 -5.37 -8.66 23.41
CA CYS A 572 -3.91 -8.50 23.26
C CYS A 572 -3.11 -9.58 24.02
N GLY A 573 -3.59 -10.83 23.95
CA GLY A 573 -3.21 -12.01 24.71
C GLY A 573 -4.08 -13.25 24.40
N GLY A 574 -4.71 -13.33 23.22
CA GLY A 574 -5.39 -14.53 22.70
C GLY A 574 -6.83 -14.80 23.20
N ALA A 575 -7.75 -15.09 22.26
CA ALA A 575 -9.15 -15.39 22.58
C ALA A 575 -9.41 -16.86 23.00
N LEU A 576 -8.32 -17.57 23.36
CA LEU A 576 -8.16 -19.03 23.42
C LEU A 576 -8.04 -19.72 22.04
N VAL A 577 -6.89 -20.08 21.47
CA VAL A 577 -5.47 -19.63 21.40
C VAL A 577 -5.04 -20.09 19.96
N THR A 578 -4.22 -19.47 19.11
CA THR A 578 -3.01 -18.62 19.22
C THR A 578 -3.13 -17.31 18.41
N ASP A 579 -2.33 -16.26 18.66
CA ASP A 579 -1.13 -16.21 19.51
C ASP A 579 -0.93 -14.87 20.27
N PRO A 580 -0.72 -14.86 21.61
CA PRO A 580 -0.17 -13.73 22.36
C PRO A 580 1.29 -13.37 22.04
N ASP A 581 1.95 -14.25 21.31
CA ASP A 581 3.35 -14.60 21.58
C ASP A 581 4.00 -15.03 20.24
N PHE A 582 3.57 -14.53 19.06
CA PHE A 582 4.16 -14.92 17.76
C PHE A 582 4.94 -13.77 17.04
N PRO A 583 6.27 -13.86 16.91
CA PRO A 583 7.12 -14.84 17.57
C PRO A 583 7.33 -14.48 19.03
N TYR A 584 7.62 -15.53 19.78
CA TYR A 584 7.77 -15.47 21.22
C TYR A 584 8.99 -14.61 21.57
N SER A 585 9.09 -14.27 22.85
CA SER A 585 10.28 -13.67 23.49
C SER A 585 11.62 -14.42 23.27
N ASN A 586 11.63 -15.53 22.54
CA ASN A 586 12.81 -16.31 22.12
C ASN A 586 13.28 -16.05 20.67
N GLY A 587 12.52 -15.29 19.86
CA GLY A 587 12.91 -14.85 18.51
C GLY A 587 12.43 -15.74 17.34
N SER A 588 11.78 -15.09 16.34
CA SER A 588 11.36 -15.60 15.01
C SER A 588 10.19 -16.62 14.95
N VAL A 589 9.18 -16.51 14.05
CA VAL A 589 8.73 -15.35 13.26
C VAL A 589 7.23 -15.39 13.01
N GLY A 590 6.52 -14.26 13.16
CA GLY A 590 5.58 -13.84 12.12
C GLY A 590 6.43 -13.06 11.12
N ALA A 591 6.46 -13.45 9.85
CA ALA A 591 7.40 -12.82 8.92
C ALA A 591 6.79 -11.57 8.28
N TRP A 592 7.64 -10.68 7.78
CA TRP A 592 7.23 -9.38 7.27
C TRP A 592 6.22 -9.51 6.12
N GLY A 593 5.17 -8.70 6.18
CA GLY A 593 4.23 -8.49 5.07
C GLY A 593 4.71 -7.40 4.12
N TYR A 594 3.84 -6.96 3.22
CA TYR A 594 4.11 -5.88 2.28
C TYR A 594 2.89 -4.96 2.17
N ASP A 595 3.09 -3.66 2.33
CA ASP A 595 2.05 -2.67 2.11
C ASP A 595 2.12 -2.21 0.66
N PHE A 596 1.22 -2.75 -0.16
CA PHE A 596 1.13 -2.42 -1.59
C PHE A 596 0.66 -0.98 -1.84
N ARG A 597 0.32 -0.18 -0.81
CA ARG A 597 -0.04 1.24 -0.92
C ARG A 597 1.18 2.15 -1.07
N ASP A 598 2.25 1.87 -0.33
CA ASP A 598 3.47 2.70 -0.28
C ASP A 598 4.76 1.94 -0.63
N GLY A 599 4.66 0.62 -0.84
CA GLY A 599 5.77 -0.26 -1.21
C GLY A 599 6.68 -0.64 -0.05
N THR A 600 6.22 -0.47 1.20
CA THR A 600 7.00 -0.77 2.40
C THR A 600 6.81 -2.21 2.90
N LEU A 601 7.78 -2.70 3.66
CA LEU A 601 7.71 -4.00 4.32
C LEU A 601 7.06 -3.84 5.71
N ILE A 602 6.03 -4.62 5.97
CA ILE A 602 5.23 -4.54 7.21
C ILE A 602 5.87 -5.42 8.28
N SER A 603 6.34 -4.82 9.37
CA SER A 603 6.87 -5.59 10.51
C SER A 603 5.77 -5.99 11.50
N PRO A 604 5.51 -7.28 11.74
CA PRO A 604 4.55 -7.69 12.78
C PRO A 604 4.99 -7.33 14.21
N ALA A 605 6.22 -6.87 14.43
CA ALA A 605 6.64 -6.31 15.72
C ALA A 605 6.14 -4.87 15.94
N PHE A 606 5.83 -4.12 14.88
CA PHE A 606 5.41 -2.72 14.92
C PHE A 606 3.94 -2.51 14.46
N HIS A 607 3.45 -3.37 13.58
CA HIS A 607 2.06 -3.40 13.11
C HIS A 607 1.31 -4.52 13.84
N LYS A 608 0.08 -4.23 14.31
CA LYS A 608 -0.70 -5.17 15.12
C LYS A 608 -1.91 -5.67 14.36
N ASP A 609 -2.52 -6.75 14.87
CA ASP A 609 -3.72 -7.28 14.23
C ASP A 609 -4.85 -6.24 14.26
N ILE A 610 -5.47 -5.98 13.11
CA ILE A 610 -6.57 -5.04 12.99
C ILE A 610 -7.78 -5.49 13.80
N MET A 611 -8.00 -6.80 13.98
CA MET A 611 -9.02 -7.38 14.86
C MET A 611 -8.59 -7.41 16.34
N GLY A 612 -7.49 -6.73 16.69
CA GLY A 612 -7.03 -6.55 18.07
C GLY A 612 -7.33 -5.15 18.61
N TYR A 613 -7.75 -5.05 19.86
CA TYR A 613 -7.97 -3.75 20.54
C TYR A 613 -6.67 -2.98 20.90
N CYS A 614 -5.53 -3.30 20.28
CA CYS A 614 -4.24 -2.71 20.59
C CYS A 614 -3.74 -1.81 19.46
N TYR A 615 -3.57 -0.51 19.77
CA TYR A 615 -3.06 0.59 18.93
C TYR A 615 -1.82 0.24 18.06
N GLN A 616 -1.53 0.87 16.92
CA GLN A 616 -2.17 2.03 16.26
C GLN A 616 -1.98 2.02 14.72
N GLN A 617 -1.55 0.87 14.20
CA GLN A 617 -1.40 0.57 12.77
C GLN A 617 -1.83 -0.89 12.58
N GLY A 618 -3.10 -1.09 12.20
CA GLY A 618 -3.68 -2.40 11.96
C GLY A 618 -3.20 -3.07 10.66
N TRP A 619 -2.97 -4.37 10.71
CA TRP A 619 -2.90 -5.27 9.56
C TRP A 619 -3.62 -6.57 9.90
N LEU A 620 -4.06 -7.38 8.93
CA LEU A 620 -4.67 -8.67 9.25
C LEU A 620 -3.60 -9.77 9.37
N SER A 621 -3.50 -10.45 10.50
CA SER A 621 -2.66 -11.65 10.59
C SER A 621 -3.22 -12.79 9.75
N ASP A 622 -2.33 -13.67 9.31
CA ASP A 622 -2.63 -14.82 8.49
C ASP A 622 -3.76 -15.70 9.01
N PHE A 623 -3.79 -15.96 10.32
CA PHE A 623 -4.84 -16.76 10.94
C PHE A 623 -6.24 -16.20 10.70
N PHE A 624 -6.39 -14.87 10.65
CA PHE A 624 -7.65 -14.24 10.30
C PHE A 624 -7.83 -14.11 8.78
N TYR A 625 -6.76 -13.86 8.01
CA TYR A 625 -6.82 -13.82 6.54
C TYR A 625 -7.30 -15.15 5.94
N GLU A 626 -6.76 -16.28 6.42
CA GLU A 626 -7.23 -17.63 6.09
C GLU A 626 -8.71 -17.78 6.46
N LYS A 627 -9.10 -17.45 7.69
CA LYS A 627 -10.51 -17.55 8.14
C LYS A 627 -11.49 -16.75 7.28
N VAL A 628 -11.11 -15.58 6.77
CA VAL A 628 -11.97 -14.81 5.86
C VAL A 628 -12.14 -15.52 4.53
N ILE A 629 -11.06 -16.03 3.92
CA ILE A 629 -11.13 -16.85 2.69
C ILE A 629 -12.08 -18.03 2.93
N ASP A 630 -11.82 -18.76 4.00
CA ASP A 630 -12.49 -19.98 4.41
C ASP A 630 -13.99 -19.74 4.73
N PHE A 631 -14.34 -18.53 5.21
CA PHE A 631 -15.73 -18.09 5.37
C PHE A 631 -16.39 -17.74 4.03
N ARG A 632 -15.73 -16.94 3.19
CA ARG A 632 -16.26 -16.49 1.88
C ARG A 632 -16.50 -17.65 0.92
N GLU A 633 -15.54 -18.57 0.80
CA GLU A 633 -15.70 -19.78 -0.03
C GLU A 633 -16.90 -20.63 0.43
N ARG A 634 -17.06 -20.83 1.75
CA ARG A 634 -18.12 -21.70 2.28
C ARG A 634 -19.51 -21.06 2.34
N VAL A 635 -19.62 -19.76 2.63
CA VAL A 635 -20.93 -19.11 2.86
C VAL A 635 -21.46 -18.47 1.58
N GLU A 636 -20.61 -17.82 0.79
CA GLU A 636 -21.05 -17.20 -0.46
C GLU A 636 -20.92 -18.14 -1.66
N GLY A 637 -19.86 -18.95 -1.72
CA GLY A 637 -19.71 -19.96 -2.77
C GLY A 637 -20.85 -20.99 -2.81
N ASN A 638 -21.42 -21.34 -1.65
CA ASN A 638 -22.58 -22.24 -1.56
C ASN A 638 -23.94 -21.55 -1.77
N ARG A 639 -24.02 -20.20 -1.83
CA ARG A 639 -25.30 -19.50 -2.07
C ARG A 639 -25.77 -19.55 -3.52
N GLY A 640 -24.93 -20.04 -4.44
CA GLY A 640 -25.24 -20.13 -5.87
C GLY A 640 -25.48 -18.76 -6.51
N PRO A 641 -26.04 -18.70 -7.74
CA PRO A 641 -26.56 -17.44 -8.25
C PRO A 641 -27.66 -16.94 -7.31
N ALA A 642 -27.53 -15.67 -6.87
CA ALA A 642 -28.39 -15.01 -5.88
C ALA A 642 -29.86 -15.44 -6.02
N ILE A 643 -30.41 -16.00 -4.91
CA ILE A 643 -31.76 -16.57 -4.74
C ILE A 643 -32.59 -16.45 -6.02
N ALA A 644 -32.50 -17.47 -6.88
CA ALA A 644 -33.04 -17.46 -8.23
C ALA A 644 -34.57 -17.34 -8.21
N GLY A 645 -35.04 -16.10 -8.14
CA GLY A 645 -36.38 -15.79 -7.62
C GLY A 645 -36.36 -14.52 -6.77
N ALA A 646 -35.67 -13.46 -7.23
CA ALA A 646 -36.01 -12.11 -6.80
C ALA A 646 -37.48 -11.90 -7.20
N VAL A 647 -38.38 -11.93 -6.21
CA VAL A 647 -39.75 -11.46 -6.40
C VAL A 647 -39.63 -10.01 -6.87
N PRO A 648 -40.32 -9.60 -7.96
CA PRO A 648 -40.28 -8.22 -8.42
C PRO A 648 -40.60 -7.25 -7.27
N GLU A 649 -40.07 -6.03 -7.34
CA GLU A 649 -40.41 -4.97 -6.40
C GLU A 649 -41.93 -4.92 -6.19
N SER A 650 -42.34 -5.16 -4.96
CA SER A 650 -43.73 -5.20 -4.53
C SER A 650 -43.87 -4.41 -3.24
N ASP A 651 -45.11 -4.06 -2.90
CA ASP A 651 -45.40 -3.59 -1.56
C ASP A 651 -45.07 -4.68 -0.54
N VAL A 652 -44.14 -4.37 0.36
CA VAL A 652 -43.68 -5.22 1.45
C VAL A 652 -43.91 -4.53 2.78
N LEU A 653 -44.25 -5.31 3.80
CA LEU A 653 -44.28 -4.89 5.18
C LEU A 653 -42.92 -5.22 5.79
N VAL A 654 -42.13 -4.19 6.09
CA VAL A 654 -40.87 -4.34 6.81
C VAL A 654 -41.20 -4.56 8.30
N VAL A 655 -40.84 -5.73 8.83
CA VAL A 655 -41.07 -6.09 10.24
C VAL A 655 -39.73 -6.41 10.90
N TRP A 656 -39.48 -5.79 12.05
CA TRP A 656 -38.19 -5.78 12.71
C TRP A 656 -38.33 -5.67 14.22
N GLY A 657 -37.33 -6.16 14.95
CA GLY A 657 -37.36 -6.26 16.40
C GLY A 657 -36.26 -7.17 16.93
N GLY A 658 -36.44 -7.69 18.15
CA GLY A 658 -35.42 -8.49 18.82
C GLY A 658 -35.71 -8.80 20.29
N VAL A 659 -34.63 -9.11 21.01
CA VAL A 659 -34.59 -9.24 22.47
C VAL A 659 -33.44 -8.36 22.97
N GLN A 660 -33.75 -7.38 23.82
CA GLN A 660 -32.75 -6.48 24.40
C GLN A 660 -32.87 -6.54 25.93
N GLY A 661 -31.76 -6.83 26.62
CA GLY A 661 -31.77 -6.97 28.08
C GLY A 661 -32.68 -8.10 28.62
N GLY A 662 -33.03 -9.08 27.78
CA GLY A 662 -33.96 -10.17 28.12
C GLY A 662 -35.44 -9.85 27.87
N GLU A 663 -35.79 -8.66 27.38
CA GLU A 663 -37.15 -8.29 27.03
C GLU A 663 -37.37 -8.34 25.51
N LEU A 664 -38.52 -8.88 25.07
CA LEU A 664 -38.95 -8.81 23.68
C LEU A 664 -39.21 -7.37 23.26
N ARG A 665 -38.67 -7.00 22.11
CA ARG A 665 -38.89 -5.70 21.45
C ARG A 665 -39.42 -5.96 20.05
N LEU A 666 -40.57 -5.38 19.73
CA LEU A 666 -41.13 -5.35 18.39
C LEU A 666 -41.34 -3.88 18.05
N GLU A 667 -40.79 -3.45 16.92
CA GLU A 667 -40.87 -2.07 16.46
C GLU A 667 -42.07 -1.88 15.53
N PRO A 668 -42.62 -0.66 15.41
CA PRO A 668 -43.62 -0.36 14.40
C PRO A 668 -43.14 -0.83 13.02
N PRO A 669 -43.90 -1.70 12.33
CA PRO A 669 -43.56 -2.08 10.97
C PRO A 669 -43.89 -0.92 10.03
N PHE A 670 -43.42 -0.96 8.79
CA PHE A 670 -43.78 0.03 7.77
C PHE A 670 -43.84 -0.57 6.36
N GLN A 671 -44.71 -0.03 5.53
CA GLN A 671 -44.77 -0.34 4.10
C GLN A 671 -43.56 0.26 3.37
N ALA A 672 -42.97 -0.52 2.48
CA ALA A 672 -42.04 -0.05 1.46
C ALA A 672 -42.23 -0.81 0.15
N SER A 673 -41.70 -0.28 -0.95
CA SER A 673 -41.43 -1.10 -2.14
C SER A 673 -40.02 -1.67 -2.00
N ALA A 674 -39.89 -3.00 -2.02
CA ALA A 674 -38.61 -3.71 -2.03
C ALA A 674 -38.80 -5.16 -2.48
N ALA A 675 -37.70 -5.92 -2.61
CA ALA A 675 -37.78 -7.37 -2.76
C ALA A 675 -38.19 -8.03 -1.42
N ALA A 676 -39.10 -9.01 -1.47
CA ALA A 676 -39.47 -9.79 -0.29
C ALA A 676 -38.29 -10.60 0.26
N GLN A 677 -38.06 -10.52 1.57
CA GLN A 677 -37.00 -11.23 2.27
C GLN A 677 -37.59 -11.90 3.53
N LEU A 678 -37.88 -13.19 3.42
CA LEU A 678 -38.38 -14.04 4.50
C LEU A 678 -37.22 -14.62 5.33
N PRO A 679 -37.44 -14.99 6.61
CA PRO A 679 -36.43 -15.67 7.43
C PRO A 679 -36.01 -17.04 6.87
N GLU A 680 -34.77 -17.43 7.17
CA GLU A 680 -34.30 -18.81 6.98
C GLU A 680 -34.72 -19.70 8.18
N MET A 681 -35.50 -20.74 7.90
CA MET A 681 -35.91 -21.88 8.77
C MET A 681 -36.83 -21.63 9.98
N ASP A 682 -37.58 -22.68 10.35
CA ASP A 682 -38.37 -22.77 11.59
C ASP A 682 -37.47 -22.66 12.84
N GLY A 683 -37.77 -21.71 13.72
CA GLY A 683 -37.06 -21.54 15.00
C GLY A 683 -38.00 -21.28 16.20
N PRO A 684 -37.45 -20.97 17.38
CA PRO A 684 -38.23 -20.84 18.62
C PRO A 684 -39.00 -19.53 18.74
N TYR A 685 -38.82 -18.60 17.81
CA TYR A 685 -39.61 -17.37 17.72
C TYR A 685 -40.67 -17.52 16.63
N ARG A 686 -41.84 -16.92 16.84
CA ARG A 686 -42.92 -16.92 15.86
C ARG A 686 -43.54 -15.53 15.75
N LEU A 687 -43.72 -15.07 14.51
CA LEU A 687 -44.40 -13.83 14.17
C LEU A 687 -45.77 -14.19 13.57
N ASP A 688 -46.85 -13.84 14.29
CA ASP A 688 -48.24 -14.10 13.90
C ASP A 688 -48.94 -12.78 13.54
N GLY A 689 -49.40 -12.64 12.29
CA GLY A 689 -50.30 -11.58 11.85
C GLY A 689 -51.75 -12.04 11.94
N ILE A 690 -52.60 -11.24 12.60
CA ILE A 690 -53.97 -11.66 12.96
C ILE A 690 -54.99 -10.60 12.51
N GLY A 691 -56.07 -11.05 11.87
CA GLY A 691 -57.27 -10.27 11.56
C GLY A 691 -58.51 -10.88 12.20
N GLY A 692 -59.09 -10.22 13.19
CA GLY A 692 -60.15 -10.75 14.04
C GLY A 692 -59.67 -12.01 14.77
N ASP A 693 -60.31 -13.14 14.45
CA ASP A 693 -59.97 -14.48 14.92
C ASP A 693 -59.13 -15.30 13.92
N THR A 694 -58.77 -14.74 12.77
CA THR A 694 -58.04 -15.43 11.69
C THR A 694 -56.54 -15.09 11.73
N VAL A 695 -55.69 -16.10 11.65
CA VAL A 695 -54.24 -15.91 11.44
C VAL A 695 -54.00 -15.72 9.94
N LEU A 696 -53.56 -14.51 9.55
CA LEU A 696 -53.29 -14.12 8.17
C LEU A 696 -51.91 -14.63 7.71
N PHE A 697 -50.91 -14.56 8.60
CA PHE A 697 -49.62 -15.19 8.42
C PHE A 697 -49.05 -15.67 9.75
N SER A 698 -48.23 -16.73 9.71
CA SER A 698 -47.51 -17.26 10.86
C SER A 698 -46.15 -17.74 10.39
N ILE A 699 -45.08 -17.14 10.92
CA ILE A 699 -43.71 -17.36 10.47
C ILE A 699 -42.85 -17.70 11.68
N SER A 700 -42.36 -18.93 11.74
CA SER A 700 -41.37 -19.35 12.75
C SER A 700 -39.97 -19.01 12.26
N PHE A 701 -39.08 -18.57 13.16
CA PHE A 701 -37.71 -18.16 12.81
C PHE A 701 -36.74 -18.24 13.98
N THR A 702 -35.44 -18.20 13.66
CA THR A 702 -34.37 -17.97 14.63
C THR A 702 -33.76 -16.58 14.38
N PRO A 703 -33.81 -15.64 15.34
CA PRO A 703 -33.19 -14.32 15.18
C PRO A 703 -31.67 -14.42 15.15
N GLY A 704 -31.01 -13.39 14.62
CA GLY A 704 -29.59 -13.19 14.88
C GLY A 704 -29.35 -12.90 16.36
N GLU A 705 -28.20 -13.32 16.89
CA GLU A 705 -27.78 -13.06 18.28
C GLU A 705 -26.40 -12.39 18.27
N ASP A 706 -26.14 -11.46 19.21
CA ASP A 706 -24.83 -10.84 19.42
C ASP A 706 -24.01 -11.59 20.50
N LYS A 707 -22.74 -11.19 20.65
CA LYS A 707 -21.84 -11.76 21.69
C LYS A 707 -22.24 -11.45 23.14
N PHE A 708 -23.33 -10.71 23.36
CA PHE A 708 -23.89 -10.32 24.65
C PHE A 708 -25.27 -10.95 24.92
N GLY A 709 -25.79 -11.79 24.01
CA GLY A 709 -27.10 -12.44 24.10
C GLY A 709 -28.29 -11.56 23.69
N ASN A 710 -28.06 -10.36 23.12
CA ASN A 710 -29.14 -9.60 22.50
C ASN A 710 -29.48 -10.23 21.15
N LYS A 711 -30.78 -10.34 20.85
CA LYS A 711 -31.27 -10.93 19.61
C LYS A 711 -31.92 -9.88 18.73
N TYR A 712 -31.94 -10.09 17.42
CA TYR A 712 -32.52 -9.14 16.46
C TYR A 712 -32.93 -9.84 15.17
N PHE A 713 -33.94 -9.29 14.50
CA PHE A 713 -34.43 -9.75 13.20
C PHE A 713 -34.97 -8.59 12.37
N LEU A 714 -34.98 -8.79 11.05
CA LEU A 714 -35.59 -7.89 10.07
C LEU A 714 -36.05 -8.73 8.87
N PHE A 715 -37.31 -8.55 8.47
CA PHE A 715 -37.95 -9.23 7.34
C PHE A 715 -38.67 -8.23 6.46
N ALA A 716 -38.78 -8.53 5.18
CA ALA A 716 -39.70 -7.87 4.26
C ALA A 716 -40.75 -8.90 3.81
N LEU A 717 -41.94 -8.81 4.39
CA LEU A 717 -43.06 -9.70 4.08
C LEU A 717 -43.82 -9.15 2.88
N PRO A 718 -44.14 -9.93 1.84
CA PRO A 718 -44.97 -9.45 0.74
C PRO A 718 -46.37 -9.13 1.28
N ILE A 719 -46.88 -7.92 1.03
CA ILE A 719 -48.23 -7.54 1.43
C ILE A 719 -49.22 -8.24 0.50
N GLU A 720 -50.08 -9.07 1.07
CA GLU A 720 -51.20 -9.64 0.33
C GLU A 720 -52.36 -8.64 0.31
N PRO A 721 -53.11 -8.50 -0.81
CA PRO A 721 -54.20 -7.51 -0.94
C PRO A 721 -55.34 -7.60 0.09
N GLN A 722 -55.37 -8.68 0.88
CA GLN A 722 -56.32 -8.88 1.97
C GLN A 722 -55.88 -8.25 3.30
N TRP A 723 -54.60 -7.94 3.49
CA TRP A 723 -54.08 -7.40 4.76
C TRP A 723 -54.47 -5.93 4.98
N ASP A 724 -54.56 -5.13 3.92
CA ASP A 724 -54.85 -3.68 3.93
C ASP A 724 -56.10 -3.30 4.77
N GLU A 725 -57.12 -4.16 4.78
CA GLU A 725 -58.37 -3.96 5.53
C GLU A 725 -58.52 -4.92 6.72
N THR A 726 -57.65 -5.92 6.90
CA THR A 726 -57.85 -7.01 7.88
C THR A 726 -56.73 -7.24 8.90
N LEU A 727 -55.51 -6.72 8.70
CA LEU A 727 -54.39 -6.97 9.62
C LEU A 727 -54.47 -6.07 10.88
N GLU A 728 -55.23 -6.53 11.88
CA GLU A 728 -55.50 -5.79 13.13
C GLU A 728 -54.33 -5.77 14.13
N ARG A 729 -53.52 -6.83 14.15
CA ARG A 729 -52.41 -6.99 15.11
C ARG A 729 -51.30 -7.92 14.62
N ILE A 730 -50.06 -7.62 14.98
CA ILE A 730 -48.90 -8.50 14.83
C ILE A 730 -48.39 -8.88 16.22
N THR A 731 -48.19 -10.17 16.45
CA THR A 731 -47.68 -10.72 17.71
C THR A 731 -46.36 -11.45 17.49
N LEU A 732 -45.31 -11.00 18.15
CA LEU A 732 -44.05 -11.73 18.27
C LEU A 732 -44.12 -12.58 19.54
N THR A 733 -43.91 -13.89 19.40
CA THR A 733 -43.81 -14.85 20.51
C THR A 733 -42.42 -15.46 20.52
N GLY A 734 -41.84 -15.67 21.71
CA GLY A 734 -40.55 -16.33 21.89
C GLY A 734 -40.40 -16.92 23.31
N PRO A 735 -39.23 -17.49 23.64
CA PRO A 735 -38.92 -18.01 24.98
C PRO A 735 -39.13 -16.99 26.11
N GLU A 736 -38.93 -15.70 25.82
CA GLU A 736 -39.06 -14.60 26.77
C GLU A 736 -40.53 -14.14 26.99
N GLY A 737 -41.50 -14.64 26.20
CA GLY A 737 -42.93 -14.30 26.32
C GLY A 737 -43.56 -13.93 24.97
N SER A 738 -44.46 -12.95 24.96
CA SER A 738 -44.99 -12.36 23.73
C SER A 738 -45.21 -10.85 23.84
N ILE A 739 -45.12 -10.17 22.69
CA ILE A 739 -45.39 -8.74 22.53
C ILE A 739 -46.25 -8.53 21.28
N THR A 740 -47.21 -7.61 21.35
CA THR A 740 -48.19 -7.36 20.28
C THR A 740 -48.25 -5.88 19.92
N ILE A 741 -48.14 -5.56 18.64
CA ILE A 741 -48.49 -4.25 18.07
C ILE A 741 -49.89 -4.34 17.46
N ASN A 742 -50.71 -3.31 17.67
CA ASN A 742 -52.07 -3.19 17.15
C ASN A 742 -52.43 -1.70 16.99
N ALA A 743 -53.68 -1.39 16.62
CA ALA A 743 -54.16 -0.02 16.42
C ALA A 743 -54.07 0.92 17.64
N ASN A 744 -53.85 0.42 18.86
CA ASN A 744 -53.64 1.25 20.06
C ASN A 744 -52.16 1.61 20.31
N ASP A 745 -51.21 1.04 19.56
CA ASP A 745 -49.79 1.41 19.71
C ASP A 745 -49.60 2.86 19.25
N GLN A 746 -49.12 3.71 20.16
CA GLN A 746 -48.95 5.15 19.95
C GLN A 746 -47.56 5.50 19.42
N ARG A 747 -46.64 4.53 19.31
CA ARG A 747 -45.31 4.75 18.76
C ARG A 747 -45.43 5.07 17.27
N SER A 748 -44.79 6.15 16.83
CA SER A 748 -44.86 6.62 15.45
C SER A 748 -43.54 6.39 14.72
N LEU A 749 -43.64 6.19 13.40
CA LEU A 749 -42.48 6.03 12.54
C LEU A 749 -42.63 6.91 11.31
N SER A 750 -41.70 7.83 11.09
CA SER A 750 -41.66 8.70 9.92
C SER A 750 -40.58 8.23 8.96
N ILE A 751 -40.99 7.71 7.81
CA ILE A 751 -40.11 7.34 6.70
C ILE A 751 -39.93 8.58 5.82
N VAL A 752 -38.71 9.10 5.75
CA VAL A 752 -38.35 10.21 4.86
C VAL A 752 -37.68 9.65 3.62
N ARG A 753 -38.18 10.03 2.44
CA ARG A 753 -37.65 9.65 1.14
C ARG A 753 -37.24 10.87 0.34
N ASP A 754 -36.20 10.73 -0.45
CA ASP A 754 -35.92 11.66 -1.54
C ASP A 754 -37.05 11.57 -2.58
N ALA A 755 -37.63 12.70 -2.99
CA ALA A 755 -38.76 12.71 -3.92
C ALA A 755 -38.35 12.42 -5.38
N THR A 756 -37.06 12.53 -5.71
CA THR A 756 -36.52 12.31 -7.05
C THR A 756 -36.05 10.86 -7.21
N THR A 757 -35.30 10.33 -6.23
CA THR A 757 -34.74 8.97 -6.30
C THR A 757 -35.64 7.91 -5.66
N GLY A 758 -36.54 8.30 -4.74
CA GLY A 758 -37.36 7.37 -3.95
C GLY A 758 -36.61 6.71 -2.79
N ASN A 759 -35.29 6.89 -2.71
CA ASN A 759 -34.41 6.32 -1.69
C ASN A 759 -34.83 6.78 -0.29
N VAL A 760 -34.77 5.86 0.69
CA VAL A 760 -34.97 6.25 2.09
C VAL A 760 -33.76 7.05 2.57
N ARG A 761 -34.04 8.21 3.17
CA ARG A 761 -33.08 9.14 3.77
C ARG A 761 -33.16 9.14 5.29
N SER A 762 -34.30 8.74 5.88
CA SER A 762 -34.44 8.59 7.33
C SER A 762 -35.54 7.61 7.73
N ILE A 763 -35.34 6.95 8.88
CA ILE A 763 -36.38 6.27 9.65
C ILE A 763 -36.40 6.96 11.02
N LEU A 764 -37.32 7.90 11.23
CA LEU A 764 -37.39 8.72 12.44
C LEU A 764 -38.47 8.17 13.38
N ARG A 765 -38.06 7.75 14.57
CA ARG A 765 -38.92 7.18 15.63
C ARG A 765 -39.47 8.29 16.53
N ASP A 766 -40.76 8.23 16.83
CA ASP A 766 -41.48 9.16 17.72
C ASP A 766 -41.24 10.65 17.38
N TRP A 767 -41.07 10.94 16.08
CA TRP A 767 -40.76 12.27 15.56
C TRP A 767 -42.02 13.14 15.49
N ASP A 768 -41.93 14.39 15.97
CA ASP A 768 -43.07 15.32 16.08
C ASP A 768 -43.36 16.11 14.80
N GLY A 769 -42.39 16.19 13.87
CA GLY A 769 -42.60 16.61 12.49
C GLY A 769 -41.64 17.70 11.98
N ASP A 770 -40.93 18.40 12.86
CA ASP A 770 -39.94 19.40 12.46
C ASP A 770 -38.72 18.69 11.87
N LEU A 771 -38.47 18.79 10.56
CA LEU A 771 -37.29 18.15 9.97
C LEU A 771 -36.00 18.76 10.51
N PRO A 772 -34.94 17.96 10.76
CA PRO A 772 -33.59 18.48 10.95
C PRO A 772 -33.23 19.43 9.80
N ALA A 773 -32.65 20.60 10.11
CA ALA A 773 -32.29 21.62 9.10
C ALA A 773 -31.36 21.10 7.98
N VAL A 774 -30.68 19.98 8.19
CA VAL A 774 -29.95 19.26 7.12
C VAL A 774 -30.90 18.69 6.06
N LEU A 775 -32.03 18.10 6.45
CA LEU A 775 -33.03 17.59 5.49
C LEU A 775 -33.76 18.74 4.78
N GLU A 776 -34.01 19.86 5.45
CA GLU A 776 -34.59 21.05 4.82
C GLU A 776 -33.72 21.65 3.70
N GLU A 777 -32.41 21.40 3.72
CA GLU A 777 -31.47 21.80 2.67
C GLU A 777 -31.27 20.73 1.58
N ILE A 778 -31.74 19.48 1.79
CA ILE A 778 -31.55 18.34 0.86
C ILE A 778 -32.84 18.11 0.05
N GLY A 779 -33.01 18.90 -1.00
CA GLY A 779 -33.94 18.63 -2.10
C GLY A 779 -35.43 18.61 -1.75
N ASP A 780 -36.24 18.08 -2.66
CA ASP A 780 -37.65 17.77 -2.39
C ASP A 780 -37.73 16.43 -1.63
N LEU A 781 -38.41 16.42 -0.49
CA LEU A 781 -38.56 15.23 0.36
C LEU A 781 -40.03 14.81 0.51
N ASN A 782 -40.26 13.50 0.46
CA ASN A 782 -41.55 12.89 0.77
C ASN A 782 -41.49 12.24 2.16
N ILE A 783 -42.31 12.73 3.11
CA ILE A 783 -42.42 12.18 4.46
C ILE A 783 -43.72 11.38 4.56
N ARG A 784 -43.63 10.11 5.00
CA ARG A 784 -44.80 9.32 5.43
C ARG A 784 -44.62 8.92 6.90
N THR A 785 -45.44 9.49 7.76
CA THR A 785 -45.59 9.06 9.16
C THR A 785 -46.69 8.01 9.24
N SER A 786 -46.42 6.88 9.87
CA SER A 786 -47.47 5.94 10.32
C SER A 786 -47.63 5.99 11.84
N GLN A 787 -48.87 5.94 12.31
CA GLN A 787 -49.21 5.80 13.72
C GLN A 787 -49.89 4.45 13.97
N GLY A 788 -49.21 3.57 14.70
CA GLY A 788 -49.68 2.20 14.94
C GLY A 788 -49.72 1.34 13.67
N LEU A 789 -50.37 0.16 13.78
CA LEU A 789 -50.27 -0.87 12.74
C LEU A 789 -51.04 -0.57 11.44
N MET A 790 -52.26 -0.03 11.53
CA MET A 790 -53.13 0.11 10.36
C MET A 790 -52.54 1.07 9.31
N ASP A 791 -52.02 2.22 9.74
CA ASP A 791 -51.36 3.22 8.89
C ASP A 791 -50.14 2.68 8.15
N SER A 792 -49.47 1.68 8.75
CA SER A 792 -48.28 1.01 8.21
C SER A 792 -48.57 -0.06 7.16
N VAL A 793 -49.82 -0.53 7.03
CA VAL A 793 -50.21 -1.62 6.12
C VAL A 793 -51.09 -1.11 4.98
N GLN A 794 -51.81 0.00 5.16
CA GLN A 794 -52.64 0.58 4.09
C GLN A 794 -51.80 0.99 2.87
N THR A 795 -51.99 0.26 1.76
CA THR A 795 -51.55 0.70 0.44
C THR A 795 -52.31 1.97 0.04
N GLN A 796 -51.61 2.99 -0.48
CA GLN A 796 -52.31 4.13 -1.08
C GLN A 796 -52.93 3.71 -2.41
N ARG A 797 -54.24 3.89 -2.54
CA ARG A 797 -54.96 3.90 -3.83
C ARG A 797 -54.90 5.27 -4.49
#